data_AF-A0A2D5BV39-F1
#
_entry.id   AF-A0A2D5BV39-F1
#
_cell.length_a   1.000
_cell.length_b   1.000
_cell.length_c   1.000
_cell.angle_alpha   90.00
_cell.angle_beta   90.00
_cell.angle_gamma   90.00
#
_symmetry.space_group_name_H-M   'P 1'
#
loop_
_entity.id
_entity.type
_entity.pdbx_description
1 polymer ?
#
loop_
_entity_poly.entity_id
_entity_poly.type
_entity_poly.pdbx_seq_one_letter_code
_entity_poly.pdbx_strand_id
1 'polypeptide(L)'
;MSSMASRMSCPAAVLGLLLLLPVSVVAQDPPTGGTQATPPTPPTTTQEIPPDRRERSAGESRGGRGDGEGRSSSGRRGRRGGGRGEARGPKKVRKGIKVTDPVVIQHCGGCHKVEEDGFMSRVSFMRKGPEGWEMSLKRMIRHHDMEFSPEEARQMIRYLAHHHGLARSEAERSLYDAERRVHWSEQDKDQDLRRTCAPCHTLGRVFAQQRTGEEWQHLKKMHMAFFPNTSSQFGERRRSSRGGNTQGRGGNTQGRGESSGRGESSGRGEGSGRGGSSSRGSTSSGGGSRADRVLAALTKSQPLLSEEWEAWQIDEREVPLTGVWTVIGHEVTRGEIRGTVEISRTGEDAFKTVWLLEFGDGSRVRREGRGVMYAGYSWRGRSRPAAGTPGDEPAELREVMLLSADWNSFKGRCFYGGYSELGMDVTLHRHMGATQIFASDEPAIAPSKDAAVVLRGTGFPADVAPQDFHLGAGVTVTDVRRENNTKVTLVVDIAKDAKLGARRVSFRAIRGPEAVTLYDTVDYIKITPGEGLSRIGKGGKGKIPKQYERFEAWAMHRGPDKKLYTADDWQIKVVDAKWRLEEFGIHEYDDDVKYVGEINADTGFFTPAIDGPNPKRRWNANNIGNVYVVAEAKMTVAVRPPDPKKVEAPKAEAPEGGAGEGNQGGGSGNGGPSAATAPDAGPLVAVEEKTFKARGHLLVTVPLYVMWERYDWDHR
;
A
#
# COMPACT_ATOMS: atom_id res chain seq x y z
N MET A 1 2.93 72.50 8.93
CA MET A 1 2.98 73.25 7.66
C MET A 1 2.09 72.54 6.65
N SER A 2 1.63 73.25 5.62
CA SER A 2 0.40 73.02 4.83
C SER A 2 0.13 71.64 4.21
N SER A 3 -1.11 71.20 4.42
CA SER A 3 -2.11 70.74 3.42
C SER A 3 -1.74 70.82 1.92
N MET A 4 -2.11 69.79 1.14
CA MET A 4 -3.19 69.92 0.13
C MET A 4 -3.65 68.57 -0.48
N ALA A 5 -4.90 68.53 -0.94
CA ALA A 5 -5.54 67.40 -1.62
C ALA A 5 -6.50 67.90 -2.73
N SER A 6 -6.61 67.15 -3.83
CA SER A 6 -7.71 67.14 -4.84
C SER A 6 -7.53 65.86 -5.68
N ARG A 7 -8.49 64.95 -5.96
CA ARG A 7 -9.92 64.98 -6.37
C ARG A 7 -10.19 65.27 -7.86
N MET A 8 -10.75 64.23 -8.52
CA MET A 8 -11.77 64.24 -9.60
C MET A 8 -11.33 64.78 -10.99
N SER A 9 -11.66 64.21 -12.16
CA SER A 9 -12.95 63.68 -12.64
C SER A 9 -12.82 62.79 -13.91
N CYS A 10 -13.87 62.04 -14.24
CA CYS A 10 -14.11 61.50 -15.60
C CYS A 10 -14.51 62.60 -16.61
N PRO A 11 -14.56 62.26 -17.91
CA PRO A 11 -15.88 62.29 -18.56
C PRO A 11 -16.19 61.08 -19.48
N ALA A 12 -17.47 60.88 -19.76
CA ALA A 12 -18.01 60.05 -20.86
C ALA A 12 -18.22 60.92 -22.14
N ALA A 13 -18.69 60.49 -23.32
CA ALA A 13 -19.43 59.29 -23.75
C ALA A 13 -19.42 59.15 -25.30
N VAL A 14 -20.16 58.14 -25.85
CA VAL A 14 -20.79 58.11 -27.21
C VAL A 14 -19.83 57.92 -28.42
N LEU A 15 -20.06 57.06 -29.44
CA LEU A 15 -21.08 56.04 -29.79
C LEU A 15 -20.43 54.96 -30.69
N GLY A 16 -20.97 53.72 -30.75
CA GLY A 16 -20.53 52.72 -31.75
C GLY A 16 -21.19 51.34 -31.58
N LEU A 17 -22.27 51.09 -32.33
CA LEU A 17 -23.15 49.91 -32.20
C LEU A 17 -22.77 48.78 -33.17
N LEU A 18 -22.64 47.54 -32.68
CA LEU A 18 -22.87 46.34 -33.49
C LEU A 18 -23.18 45.11 -32.61
N LEU A 19 -24.38 44.54 -32.77
CA LEU A 19 -24.81 43.32 -32.08
C LEU A 19 -24.35 42.06 -32.84
N LEU A 20 -23.99 41.02 -32.10
CA LEU A 20 -24.07 39.62 -32.57
C LEU A 20 -24.74 38.76 -31.49
N LEU A 21 -25.81 38.08 -31.90
CA LEU A 21 -26.63 37.19 -31.07
C LEU A 21 -26.04 35.76 -31.05
N PRO A 22 -26.16 35.01 -29.94
CA PRO A 22 -25.95 33.57 -29.96
C PRO A 22 -27.18 32.86 -30.57
N VAL A 23 -26.96 31.99 -31.55
CA VAL A 23 -28.02 31.17 -32.15
C VAL A 23 -28.22 29.91 -31.31
N SER A 24 -29.41 29.78 -30.70
CA SER A 24 -29.88 28.51 -30.12
C SER A 24 -30.25 27.55 -31.24
N VAL A 25 -29.61 26.38 -31.30
CA VAL A 25 -30.05 25.26 -32.16
C VAL A 25 -30.87 24.30 -31.32
N VAL A 26 -32.17 24.25 -31.60
CA VAL A 26 -33.08 23.20 -31.13
C VAL A 26 -32.81 21.94 -31.95
N ALA A 27 -32.44 20.85 -31.28
CA ALA A 27 -32.43 19.53 -31.90
C ALA A 27 -33.83 18.90 -31.80
N GLN A 28 -34.41 18.56 -32.95
CA GLN A 28 -35.72 17.91 -33.06
C GLN A 28 -35.56 16.38 -33.03
N ASP A 29 -36.55 15.67 -32.47
CA ASP A 29 -36.67 14.22 -32.60
C ASP A 29 -36.97 13.77 -34.04
N PRO A 30 -36.37 12.65 -34.49
CA PRO A 30 -36.91 11.85 -35.59
C PRO A 30 -36.96 10.33 -35.20
N PRO A 31 -37.60 9.43 -35.96
CA PRO A 31 -38.93 8.96 -35.58
C PRO A 31 -39.03 7.44 -35.33
N THR A 32 -40.16 7.02 -34.77
CA THR A 32 -40.56 5.61 -34.71
C THR A 32 -40.87 5.04 -36.10
N GLY A 33 -40.16 3.98 -36.50
CA GLY A 33 -40.47 3.19 -37.70
C GLY A 33 -39.57 1.95 -37.73
N GLY A 34 -40.14 0.76 -37.55
CA GLY A 34 -39.37 -0.48 -37.42
C GLY A 34 -39.38 -1.34 -38.69
N THR A 35 -38.31 -2.11 -38.86
CA THR A 35 -38.30 -3.32 -39.71
C THR A 35 -37.51 -4.42 -39.00
N GLN A 36 -38.06 -5.64 -38.98
CA GLN A 36 -37.39 -6.80 -38.40
C GLN A 36 -36.22 -7.25 -39.31
N ALA A 37 -35.08 -7.59 -38.70
CA ALA A 37 -34.02 -8.35 -39.35
C ALA A 37 -33.43 -9.35 -38.34
N THR A 38 -33.62 -10.65 -38.61
CA THR A 38 -33.11 -11.75 -37.80
C THR A 38 -31.60 -11.96 -38.01
N PRO A 39 -30.81 -12.23 -36.96
CA PRO A 39 -29.43 -12.67 -37.12
C PRO A 39 -29.38 -14.16 -37.56
N PRO A 40 -28.42 -14.56 -38.41
CA PRO A 40 -28.30 -15.93 -38.89
C PRO A 40 -27.68 -16.88 -37.84
N THR A 41 -28.26 -18.09 -37.75
CA THR A 41 -27.79 -19.18 -36.88
C THR A 41 -26.48 -19.80 -37.39
N PRO A 42 -25.47 -20.08 -36.53
CA PRO A 42 -24.34 -20.92 -36.90
C PRO A 42 -24.73 -22.41 -36.93
N PRO A 43 -24.14 -23.24 -37.81
CA PRO A 43 -24.57 -24.62 -38.01
C PRO A 43 -24.12 -25.56 -36.88
N THR A 44 -25.06 -26.36 -36.39
CA THR A 44 -24.81 -27.51 -35.52
C THR A 44 -24.18 -28.65 -36.33
N THR A 45 -23.03 -29.16 -35.89
CA THR A 45 -22.53 -30.49 -36.32
C THR A 45 -22.49 -31.41 -35.13
N THR A 46 -23.51 -32.27 -35.03
CA THR A 46 -23.52 -33.42 -34.13
C THR A 46 -22.54 -34.47 -34.65
N GLN A 47 -21.67 -35.00 -33.79
CA GLN A 47 -21.10 -36.34 -33.99
C GLN A 47 -21.45 -37.22 -32.79
N GLU A 48 -21.96 -38.40 -33.12
CA GLU A 48 -22.56 -39.34 -32.19
C GLU A 48 -21.49 -40.22 -31.51
N ILE A 49 -21.77 -40.63 -30.28
CA ILE A 49 -21.01 -41.67 -29.57
C ILE A 49 -21.90 -42.92 -29.48
N PRO A 50 -21.47 -44.06 -30.04
CA PRO A 50 -21.91 -45.39 -29.62
C PRO A 50 -20.76 -46.21 -28.98
N PRO A 51 -21.06 -47.28 -28.22
CA PRO A 51 -20.29 -47.57 -27.00
C PRO A 51 -19.59 -48.95 -26.92
N ASP A 52 -18.76 -49.06 -25.88
CA ASP A 52 -18.41 -50.24 -25.05
C ASP A 52 -17.97 -51.55 -25.74
N ARG A 53 -16.71 -51.97 -25.47
CA ARG A 53 -16.45 -53.38 -25.15
C ARG A 53 -15.25 -53.62 -24.24
N ARG A 54 -15.46 -54.55 -23.31
CA ARG A 54 -14.49 -55.13 -22.36
C ARG A 54 -13.55 -56.13 -23.04
N GLU A 55 -12.32 -56.25 -22.51
CA GLU A 55 -11.57 -57.50 -22.20
C GLU A 55 -10.19 -57.09 -21.64
N ARG A 56 -9.82 -57.35 -20.38
CA ARG A 56 -9.35 -58.62 -19.78
C ARG A 56 -8.37 -59.43 -20.66
N SER A 57 -7.09 -59.44 -20.27
CA SER A 57 -6.45 -60.65 -19.74
C SER A 57 -5.00 -60.40 -19.24
N ALA A 58 -4.43 -61.44 -18.64
CA ALA A 58 -3.10 -61.65 -18.06
C ALA A 58 -1.90 -60.83 -18.62
N GLY A 59 -0.80 -60.65 -17.89
CA GLY A 59 -0.35 -61.31 -16.65
C GLY A 59 1.11 -61.77 -16.78
N GLU A 60 1.66 -62.27 -15.68
CA GLU A 60 3.04 -62.77 -15.53
C GLU A 60 4.21 -61.76 -15.62
N SER A 61 5.40 -62.10 -15.13
CA SER A 61 5.75 -62.38 -13.72
C SER A 61 7.27 -62.31 -13.54
N ARG A 62 7.73 -62.00 -12.31
CA ARG A 62 9.10 -62.25 -11.79
C ARG A 62 10.24 -61.50 -12.52
N GLY A 63 11.37 -61.16 -11.90
CA GLY A 63 11.82 -61.38 -10.53
C GLY A 63 13.35 -61.52 -10.52
N GLY A 64 14.06 -60.83 -9.63
CA GLY A 64 15.53 -60.90 -9.57
C GLY A 64 16.13 -59.86 -8.64
N ARG A 65 16.58 -60.31 -7.47
CA ARG A 65 17.46 -59.56 -6.54
C ARG A 65 18.90 -60.05 -6.72
N GLY A 66 19.85 -59.28 -6.19
CA GLY A 66 21.23 -59.70 -5.92
C GLY A 66 22.22 -58.71 -6.52
N ASP A 67 22.81 -57.81 -5.73
CA ASP A 67 24.12 -57.96 -5.05
C ASP A 67 25.28 -57.59 -6.01
N GLY A 68 26.43 -57.05 -5.61
CA GLY A 68 26.92 -56.68 -4.28
C GLY A 68 28.44 -56.45 -4.37
N GLU A 69 28.93 -55.31 -3.84
CA GLU A 69 30.34 -54.98 -3.57
C GLU A 69 31.36 -54.89 -4.75
N GLY A 70 32.51 -54.24 -4.48
CA GLY A 70 33.61 -54.13 -5.46
C GLY A 70 34.48 -52.86 -5.42
N ARG A 71 34.97 -52.41 -4.26
CA ARG A 71 36.05 -51.40 -4.21
C ARG A 71 37.38 -52.03 -4.64
N SER A 72 38.08 -51.46 -5.61
CA SER A 72 39.54 -51.56 -5.68
C SER A 72 40.17 -50.30 -6.27
N SER A 73 41.38 -49.99 -5.80
CA SER A 73 42.16 -48.81 -6.17
C SER A 73 43.49 -49.23 -6.78
N SER A 74 43.84 -48.66 -7.94
CA SER A 74 45.22 -48.60 -8.37
C SER A 74 45.42 -47.42 -9.32
N GLY A 75 46.41 -46.57 -9.01
CA GLY A 75 46.80 -45.48 -9.91
C GLY A 75 47.97 -45.90 -10.78
N ARG A 76 48.02 -45.41 -12.02
CA ARG A 76 49.27 -45.38 -12.80
C ARG A 76 49.34 -44.12 -13.66
N ARG A 77 50.46 -43.40 -13.57
CA ARG A 77 50.73 -42.21 -14.38
C ARG A 77 51.12 -42.60 -15.81
N GLY A 78 50.69 -41.78 -16.77
CA GLY A 78 51.48 -41.49 -17.98
C GLY A 78 50.90 -41.94 -19.32
N ARG A 79 50.37 -40.98 -20.10
CA ARG A 79 51.07 -40.40 -21.27
C ARG A 79 50.27 -39.22 -21.86
N ARG A 80 50.99 -38.28 -22.50
CA ARG A 80 50.40 -37.27 -23.39
C ARG A 80 50.01 -37.92 -24.73
N GLY A 81 48.94 -37.44 -25.36
CA GLY A 81 48.68 -37.64 -26.79
C GLY A 81 47.20 -37.88 -27.14
N GLY A 82 46.77 -37.32 -28.27
CA GLY A 82 45.46 -37.59 -28.87
C GLY A 82 44.36 -36.62 -28.44
N GLY A 83 43.90 -35.79 -29.37
CA GLY A 83 42.78 -34.88 -29.13
C GLY A 83 41.47 -35.62 -28.93
N ARG A 84 40.59 -35.04 -28.10
CA ARG A 84 39.15 -35.33 -28.12
C ARG A 84 38.44 -34.03 -28.41
N GLY A 85 37.68 -33.99 -29.50
CA GLY A 85 36.54 -33.09 -29.55
C GLY A 85 35.61 -33.51 -28.42
N GLU A 86 35.51 -32.71 -27.37
CA GLU A 86 34.44 -32.90 -26.39
C GLU A 86 33.12 -32.68 -27.14
N ALA A 87 32.44 -33.80 -27.43
CA ALA A 87 31.03 -33.77 -27.77
C ALA A 87 30.34 -33.01 -26.64
N ARG A 88 29.94 -31.77 -26.92
CA ARG A 88 29.22 -30.93 -25.96
C ARG A 88 27.99 -31.74 -25.54
N GLY A 89 27.98 -32.21 -24.29
CA GLY A 89 26.81 -32.86 -23.71
C GLY A 89 25.58 -31.99 -23.95
N PRO A 90 24.39 -32.60 -24.12
CA PRO A 90 23.19 -31.90 -24.60
C PRO A 90 23.04 -30.59 -23.84
N LYS A 91 23.14 -29.46 -24.56
CA LYS A 91 23.05 -28.13 -23.98
C LYS A 91 21.75 -28.10 -23.18
N LYS A 92 21.82 -27.85 -21.87
CA LYS A 92 20.62 -27.68 -21.05
C LYS A 92 19.74 -26.63 -21.72
N VAL A 93 18.55 -27.04 -22.16
CA VAL A 93 17.61 -26.14 -22.84
C VAL A 93 17.33 -24.98 -21.90
N ARG A 94 17.71 -23.77 -22.33
CA ARG A 94 17.63 -22.56 -21.54
C ARG A 94 16.15 -22.15 -21.49
N LYS A 95 15.45 -22.53 -20.41
CA LYS A 95 14.06 -22.10 -20.21
C LYS A 95 13.99 -20.56 -20.21
N GLY A 96 13.12 -20.02 -21.06
CA GLY A 96 12.91 -18.60 -21.29
C GLY A 96 11.52 -18.37 -21.85
N ILE A 97 11.16 -17.10 -22.02
CA ILE A 97 9.88 -16.65 -22.56
C ILE A 97 10.15 -16.06 -23.94
N LYS A 98 9.40 -16.48 -24.96
CA LYS A 98 9.64 -16.01 -26.33
C LYS A 98 9.29 -14.52 -26.47
N VAL A 99 9.97 -13.83 -27.38
CA VAL A 99 9.60 -12.47 -27.81
C VAL A 99 9.04 -12.58 -29.23
N THR A 100 7.80 -12.13 -29.39
CA THR A 100 6.98 -12.31 -30.60
C THR A 100 6.40 -11.00 -31.14
N ASP A 101 6.44 -9.90 -30.36
CA ASP A 101 5.97 -8.60 -30.83
C ASP A 101 6.96 -7.98 -31.82
N PRO A 102 6.48 -7.54 -33.00
CA PRO A 102 7.34 -7.02 -34.05
C PRO A 102 8.03 -5.70 -33.68
N VAL A 103 7.41 -4.87 -32.84
CA VAL A 103 7.98 -3.56 -32.42
C VAL A 103 9.15 -3.78 -31.45
N VAL A 104 9.01 -4.69 -30.48
CA VAL A 104 10.12 -5.12 -29.62
C VAL A 104 11.25 -5.74 -30.44
N ILE A 105 10.94 -6.61 -31.41
CA ILE A 105 11.97 -7.24 -32.26
C ILE A 105 12.68 -6.20 -33.12
N GLN A 106 11.94 -5.30 -33.77
CA GLN A 106 12.46 -4.22 -34.63
C GLN A 106 13.41 -3.31 -33.86
N HIS A 107 12.99 -2.79 -32.71
CA HIS A 107 13.78 -1.83 -31.93
C HIS A 107 14.92 -2.49 -31.16
N CYS A 108 14.69 -3.64 -30.52
CA CYS A 108 15.68 -4.22 -29.62
C CYS A 108 16.60 -5.26 -30.29
N GLY A 109 16.21 -5.84 -31.43
CA GLY A 109 16.89 -6.99 -32.05
C GLY A 109 18.32 -6.73 -32.53
N GLY A 110 18.67 -5.49 -32.84
CA GLY A 110 20.04 -5.12 -33.24
C GLY A 110 21.08 -5.25 -32.12
N CYS A 111 20.67 -5.04 -30.86
CA CYS A 111 21.55 -5.17 -29.68
C CYS A 111 21.27 -6.45 -28.88
N HIS A 112 20.01 -6.85 -28.78
CA HIS A 112 19.59 -8.06 -28.10
C HIS A 112 19.47 -9.20 -29.12
N LYS A 113 20.50 -10.04 -29.18
CA LYS A 113 20.53 -11.23 -30.04
C LYS A 113 19.22 -12.02 -29.92
N VAL A 114 18.55 -12.20 -31.06
CA VAL A 114 17.42 -13.12 -31.25
C VAL A 114 17.96 -14.50 -31.64
N GLU A 115 17.43 -15.56 -31.02
CA GLU A 115 17.78 -16.95 -31.29
C GLU A 115 16.67 -17.64 -32.10
N GLU A 116 17.00 -18.74 -32.79
CA GLU A 116 16.11 -19.43 -33.74
C GLU A 116 14.79 -19.92 -33.13
N ASP A 117 14.76 -20.13 -31.82
CA ASP A 117 13.57 -20.55 -31.07
C ASP A 117 12.65 -19.37 -30.67
N GLY A 118 13.03 -18.13 -30.97
CA GLY A 118 12.31 -16.91 -30.61
C GLY A 118 12.69 -16.35 -29.23
N PHE A 119 13.76 -16.83 -28.60
CA PHE A 119 14.32 -16.17 -27.42
C PHE A 119 15.17 -14.96 -27.81
N MET A 120 15.04 -13.90 -27.02
CA MET A 120 15.80 -12.66 -27.14
C MET A 120 16.68 -12.50 -25.91
N SER A 121 17.99 -12.38 -26.11
CA SER A 121 18.97 -12.24 -25.03
C SER A 121 18.58 -11.15 -24.03
N ARG A 122 18.78 -11.44 -22.74
CA ARG A 122 18.28 -10.64 -21.59
C ARG A 122 16.76 -10.63 -21.44
N VAL A 123 16.02 -10.13 -22.44
CA VAL A 123 14.57 -9.89 -22.40
C VAL A 123 13.80 -11.17 -22.02
N SER A 124 14.04 -12.27 -22.73
CA SER A 124 13.41 -13.58 -22.50
C SER A 124 13.68 -14.23 -21.14
N PHE A 125 14.53 -13.65 -20.30
CA PHE A 125 15.04 -14.27 -19.08
C PHE A 125 14.73 -13.45 -17.81
N MET A 126 13.81 -12.49 -17.93
CA MET A 126 13.33 -11.62 -16.85
C MET A 126 11.86 -11.20 -17.08
N ARG A 127 11.07 -11.12 -16.00
CA ARG A 127 9.71 -10.57 -15.98
C ARG A 127 9.59 -9.38 -15.03
N LYS A 128 8.62 -8.50 -15.24
CA LYS A 128 8.38 -7.28 -14.44
C LYS A 128 6.93 -6.81 -14.49
N GLY A 129 6.53 -5.98 -13.53
CA GLY A 129 5.34 -5.13 -13.68
C GLY A 129 5.55 -3.99 -14.70
N PRO A 130 4.48 -3.28 -15.11
CA PRO A 130 4.52 -2.24 -16.14
C PRO A 130 5.58 -1.16 -15.90
N GLU A 131 5.66 -0.62 -14.68
CA GLU A 131 6.66 0.39 -14.28
C GLU A 131 8.10 -0.14 -14.40
N GLY A 132 8.30 -1.45 -14.17
CA GLY A 132 9.61 -2.09 -14.31
C GLY A 132 10.07 -2.17 -15.76
N TRP A 133 9.14 -2.41 -16.69
CA TRP A 133 9.40 -2.37 -18.13
C TRP A 133 9.60 -0.95 -18.62
N GLU A 134 8.76 0.00 -18.19
CA GLU A 134 8.92 1.43 -18.45
C GLU A 134 10.30 1.95 -18.00
N MET A 135 10.73 1.65 -16.77
CA MET A 135 12.08 1.97 -16.27
C MET A 135 13.20 1.30 -17.07
N SER A 136 12.91 0.18 -17.73
CA SER A 136 13.89 -0.51 -18.57
C SER A 136 14.04 0.15 -19.93
N LEU A 137 12.93 0.47 -20.60
CA LEU A 137 12.92 1.26 -21.83
C LEU A 137 13.53 2.65 -21.62
N LYS A 138 13.14 3.38 -20.56
CA LYS A 138 13.73 4.68 -20.18
C LYS A 138 15.24 4.61 -19.96
N ARG A 139 15.78 3.48 -19.47
CA ARG A 139 17.23 3.27 -19.35
C ARG A 139 17.89 3.04 -20.71
N MET A 140 17.23 2.37 -21.66
CA MET A 140 17.78 2.18 -23.01
C MET A 140 17.88 3.52 -23.75
N ILE A 141 16.84 4.35 -23.67
CA ILE A 141 16.86 5.73 -24.20
C ILE A 141 18.02 6.54 -23.60
N ARG A 142 18.17 6.53 -22.26
CA ARG A 142 19.12 7.42 -21.56
C ARG A 142 20.59 6.98 -21.57
N HIS A 143 20.88 5.72 -21.85
CA HIS A 143 22.25 5.16 -21.74
C HIS A 143 22.72 4.42 -22.98
N HIS A 144 21.82 4.14 -23.93
CA HIS A 144 22.11 3.41 -25.17
C HIS A 144 21.43 4.07 -26.38
N ASP A 145 21.03 5.34 -26.25
CA ASP A 145 20.52 6.22 -27.32
C ASP A 145 19.41 5.59 -28.19
N MET A 146 18.55 4.76 -27.56
CA MET A 146 17.39 4.18 -28.24
C MET A 146 16.29 5.22 -28.46
N GLU A 147 15.76 5.25 -29.68
CA GLU A 147 14.64 6.12 -30.08
C GLU A 147 13.41 5.29 -30.47
N PHE A 148 12.24 5.68 -29.97
CA PHE A 148 10.92 5.16 -30.34
C PHE A 148 9.85 6.15 -29.91
N SER A 149 8.72 6.17 -30.59
CA SER A 149 7.59 7.05 -30.28
C SER A 149 6.94 6.73 -28.93
N PRO A 150 6.19 7.67 -28.32
CA PRO A 150 5.35 7.40 -27.15
C PRO A 150 4.31 6.30 -27.37
N GLU A 151 3.89 6.08 -28.62
CA GLU A 151 2.95 5.04 -29.04
C GLU A 151 3.62 3.66 -29.00
N GLU A 152 4.78 3.52 -29.65
CA GLU A 152 5.59 2.29 -29.65
C GLU A 152 6.07 1.94 -28.23
N ALA A 153 6.46 2.94 -27.43
CA ALA A 153 6.82 2.74 -26.02
C ALA A 153 5.66 2.11 -25.23
N ARG A 154 4.44 2.60 -25.42
CA ARG A 154 3.24 2.08 -24.77
C ARG A 154 2.88 0.68 -25.27
N GLN A 155 3.00 0.40 -26.57
CA GLN A 155 2.82 -0.94 -27.11
C GLN A 155 3.83 -1.93 -26.52
N MET A 156 5.12 -1.59 -26.53
CA MET A 156 6.17 -2.45 -25.97
C MET A 156 5.97 -2.70 -24.47
N ILE A 157 5.59 -1.68 -23.69
CA ILE A 157 5.27 -1.87 -22.25
C ILE A 157 4.06 -2.78 -22.07
N ARG A 158 3.00 -2.61 -22.86
CA ARG A 158 1.80 -3.46 -22.82
C ARG A 158 2.14 -4.92 -23.14
N TYR A 159 2.80 -5.17 -24.27
CA TYR A 159 3.26 -6.51 -24.64
C TYR A 159 4.16 -7.15 -23.56
N LEU A 160 5.18 -6.43 -23.09
CA LEU A 160 6.11 -6.95 -22.09
C LEU A 160 5.44 -7.15 -20.72
N ALA A 161 4.44 -6.35 -20.36
CA ALA A 161 3.66 -6.54 -19.14
C ALA A 161 2.67 -7.71 -19.23
N HIS A 162 2.24 -8.12 -20.43
CA HIS A 162 1.38 -9.29 -20.64
C HIS A 162 2.25 -10.54 -20.70
N HIS A 163 3.13 -10.68 -21.70
CA HIS A 163 3.84 -11.94 -21.92
C HIS A 163 5.08 -12.11 -21.02
N HIS A 164 5.67 -11.01 -20.53
CA HIS A 164 6.81 -11.02 -19.60
C HIS A 164 6.41 -10.33 -18.28
N GLY A 165 5.13 -10.47 -17.91
CA GLY A 165 4.48 -9.85 -16.75
C GLY A 165 4.72 -10.57 -15.43
N LEU A 166 4.23 -10.00 -14.34
CA LEU A 166 4.10 -10.70 -13.05
C LEU A 166 2.72 -11.34 -12.92
N ALA A 167 2.60 -12.43 -12.18
CA ALA A 167 1.30 -12.88 -11.67
C ALA A 167 0.80 -11.94 -10.55
N ARG A 168 -0.51 -11.95 -10.27
CA ARG A 168 -1.13 -11.03 -9.30
C ARG A 168 -0.45 -11.02 -7.93
N SER A 169 -0.23 -12.20 -7.35
CA SER A 169 0.44 -12.38 -6.05
C SER A 169 1.91 -11.92 -6.07
N GLU A 170 2.60 -12.07 -7.21
CA GLU A 170 3.98 -11.63 -7.36
C GLU A 170 4.08 -10.09 -7.38
N ALA A 171 3.15 -9.43 -8.08
CA ALA A 171 3.06 -7.97 -8.19
C ALA A 171 2.65 -7.31 -6.87
N GLU A 172 1.71 -7.93 -6.13
CA GLU A 172 1.21 -7.46 -4.83
C GLU A 172 2.35 -7.20 -3.83
N ARG A 173 3.41 -8.03 -3.83
CA ARG A 173 4.64 -7.86 -3.02
C ARG A 173 5.38 -6.54 -3.24
N SER A 174 5.10 -5.84 -4.34
CA SER A 174 5.76 -4.60 -4.77
C SER A 174 4.82 -3.43 -4.99
N LEU A 175 3.51 -3.62 -4.74
CA LEU A 175 2.48 -2.67 -5.14
C LEU A 175 2.68 -1.26 -4.55
N TYR A 176 3.17 -1.18 -3.30
CA TYR A 176 3.49 0.08 -2.61
C TYR A 176 4.47 0.99 -3.37
N ASP A 177 5.40 0.43 -4.16
CA ASP A 177 6.35 1.17 -4.98
C ASP A 177 5.66 1.80 -6.20
N ALA A 178 4.73 1.07 -6.83
CA ALA A 178 3.91 1.58 -7.93
C ALA A 178 2.85 2.59 -7.44
N GLU A 179 2.23 2.33 -6.28
CA GLU A 179 1.28 3.21 -5.58
C GLU A 179 1.92 4.48 -4.99
N ARG A 180 3.26 4.57 -5.00
CA ARG A 180 4.03 5.71 -4.47
C ARG A 180 3.80 5.97 -2.98
N ARG A 181 3.70 4.91 -2.18
CA ARG A 181 3.58 5.02 -0.72
C ARG A 181 4.88 5.53 -0.12
N VAL A 182 4.87 6.78 0.35
CA VAL A 182 5.99 7.37 1.11
C VAL A 182 6.11 6.75 2.51
N HIS A 183 4.98 6.36 3.09
CA HIS A 183 4.86 5.73 4.41
C HIS A 183 4.91 4.21 4.29
N TRP A 184 6.10 3.67 4.01
CA TRP A 184 6.32 2.24 3.92
C TRP A 184 7.64 1.82 4.59
N SER A 185 7.55 0.90 5.55
CA SER A 185 8.72 0.36 6.25
C SER A 185 9.12 -0.99 5.66
N GLU A 186 10.39 -1.10 5.27
CA GLU A 186 11.01 -2.36 4.85
C GLU A 186 11.86 -2.98 5.98
N GLN A 187 11.78 -2.46 7.21
CA GLN A 187 12.67 -2.82 8.33
C GLN A 187 12.59 -4.30 8.75
N ASP A 188 11.45 -4.95 8.48
CA ASP A 188 11.19 -6.36 8.75
C ASP A 188 11.89 -7.33 7.78
N LYS A 189 12.38 -6.85 6.63
CA LYS A 189 13.04 -7.70 5.62
C LYS A 189 14.45 -8.12 6.05
N ASP A 190 14.97 -9.17 5.41
CA ASP A 190 16.30 -9.71 5.67
C ASP A 190 17.40 -8.62 5.68
N GLN A 191 18.31 -8.72 6.64
CA GLN A 191 19.34 -7.71 6.86
C GLN A 191 20.37 -7.68 5.73
N ASP A 192 20.74 -8.82 5.14
CA ASP A 192 21.70 -8.86 4.05
C ASP A 192 21.07 -8.32 2.74
N LEU A 193 19.81 -8.65 2.46
CA LEU A 193 19.01 -8.06 1.38
C LEU A 193 18.91 -6.53 1.52
N ARG A 194 18.49 -6.02 2.69
CA ARG A 194 18.38 -4.57 2.93
C ARG A 194 19.69 -3.85 2.77
N ARG A 195 20.78 -4.38 3.34
CA ARG A 195 22.12 -3.76 3.25
C ARG A 195 22.72 -3.81 1.84
N THR A 196 22.24 -4.68 0.97
CA THR A 196 22.72 -4.81 -0.41
C THR A 196 21.86 -4.04 -1.40
N CYS A 197 20.54 -4.00 -1.23
CA CYS A 197 19.62 -3.49 -2.25
C CYS A 197 18.82 -2.24 -1.84
N ALA A 198 18.53 -2.05 -0.55
CA ALA A 198 17.74 -0.90 -0.07
C ALA A 198 18.47 0.47 0.10
N PRO A 199 19.82 0.62 0.10
CA PRO A 199 20.44 1.93 0.41
C PRO A 199 20.23 3.03 -0.64
N CYS A 200 19.72 2.70 -1.83
CA CYS A 200 19.58 3.63 -2.95
C CYS A 200 18.17 3.71 -3.55
N HIS A 201 17.34 2.68 -3.34
CA HIS A 201 15.94 2.61 -3.77
C HIS A 201 15.21 1.57 -2.92
N THR A 202 13.87 1.58 -2.94
CA THR A 202 13.01 0.58 -2.31
C THR A 202 13.38 -0.86 -2.69
N LEU A 203 13.16 -1.81 -1.78
CA LEU A 203 13.07 -3.23 -2.12
C LEU A 203 11.84 -3.54 -2.98
N GLY A 204 10.82 -2.69 -3.00
CA GLY A 204 9.67 -2.80 -3.91
C GLY A 204 10.11 -2.94 -5.37
N ARG A 205 11.09 -2.13 -5.80
CA ARG A 205 11.73 -2.25 -7.13
C ARG A 205 12.44 -3.59 -7.38
N VAL A 206 12.88 -4.29 -6.33
CA VAL A 206 13.48 -5.63 -6.40
C VAL A 206 12.39 -6.70 -6.46
N PHE A 207 11.34 -6.58 -5.66
CA PHE A 207 10.19 -7.50 -5.62
C PHE A 207 9.33 -7.43 -6.90
N ALA A 208 9.31 -6.29 -7.59
CA ALA A 208 8.64 -6.06 -8.87
C ALA A 208 9.30 -6.77 -10.09
N GLN A 209 10.12 -7.80 -9.85
CA GLN A 209 10.91 -8.47 -10.89
C GLN A 209 11.04 -9.97 -10.62
N GLN A 210 11.08 -10.76 -11.68
CA GLN A 210 11.39 -12.19 -11.64
C GLN A 210 12.50 -12.48 -12.66
N ARG A 211 13.49 -13.32 -12.33
CA ARG A 211 14.69 -13.48 -13.18
C ARG A 211 15.33 -14.86 -13.06
N THR A 212 16.05 -15.26 -14.10
CA THR A 212 17.06 -16.34 -13.96
C THR A 212 18.21 -15.89 -13.05
N GLY A 213 18.93 -16.85 -12.45
CA GLY A 213 20.12 -16.54 -11.65
C GLY A 213 21.24 -15.84 -12.44
N GLU A 214 21.33 -16.09 -13.74
CA GLU A 214 22.25 -15.37 -14.63
C GLU A 214 21.82 -13.89 -14.78
N GLU A 215 20.53 -13.63 -14.98
CA GLU A 215 19.99 -12.27 -15.10
C GLU A 215 20.06 -11.47 -13.79
N TRP A 216 19.98 -12.13 -12.63
CA TRP A 216 20.30 -11.53 -11.34
C TRP A 216 21.80 -11.14 -11.27
N GLN A 217 22.71 -12.01 -11.70
CA GLN A 217 24.15 -11.73 -11.71
C GLN A 217 24.53 -10.61 -12.71
N HIS A 218 23.90 -10.56 -13.87
CA HIS A 218 24.07 -9.44 -14.81
C HIS A 218 23.48 -8.14 -14.27
N LEU A 219 22.40 -8.18 -13.48
CA LEU A 219 21.87 -6.99 -12.79
C LEU A 219 22.89 -6.41 -11.82
N LYS A 220 23.52 -7.24 -10.98
CA LYS A 220 24.60 -6.85 -10.07
C LYS A 220 25.78 -6.23 -10.82
N LYS A 221 26.24 -6.86 -11.91
CA LYS A 221 27.34 -6.33 -12.75
C LYS A 221 27.01 -4.96 -13.32
N MET A 222 25.77 -4.73 -13.77
CA MET A 222 25.34 -3.41 -14.26
C MET A 222 25.39 -2.34 -13.17
N HIS A 223 24.90 -2.64 -11.95
CA HIS A 223 25.01 -1.70 -10.83
C HIS A 223 26.47 -1.37 -10.47
N MET A 224 27.36 -2.36 -10.48
CA MET A 224 28.78 -2.13 -10.24
C MET A 224 29.45 -1.33 -11.37
N ALA A 225 29.01 -1.48 -12.61
CA ALA A 225 29.54 -0.73 -13.76
C ALA A 225 29.07 0.73 -13.76
N PHE A 226 27.79 0.97 -13.50
CA PHE A 226 27.21 2.32 -13.48
C PHE A 226 27.52 3.08 -12.18
N PHE A 227 27.64 2.37 -11.06
CA PHE A 227 27.87 2.94 -9.73
C PHE A 227 29.02 2.18 -9.02
N PRO A 228 30.31 2.44 -9.37
CA PRO A 228 31.45 1.68 -8.85
C PRO A 228 31.53 1.57 -7.32
N ASN A 229 31.04 2.59 -6.61
CA ASN A 229 30.97 2.64 -5.15
C ASN A 229 30.05 1.56 -4.53
N THR A 230 29.15 0.94 -5.32
CA THR A 230 28.32 -0.19 -4.86
C THR A 230 29.15 -1.45 -4.54
N SER A 231 30.39 -1.55 -5.01
CA SER A 231 31.24 -2.72 -4.77
C SER A 231 31.41 -3.05 -3.27
N SER A 232 31.61 -2.03 -2.42
CA SER A 232 31.70 -2.24 -0.96
C SER A 232 30.33 -2.58 -0.34
N GLN A 233 29.25 -1.95 -0.83
CA GLN A 233 27.87 -2.24 -0.40
C GLN A 233 27.46 -3.68 -0.74
N PHE A 234 27.93 -4.21 -1.86
CA PHE A 234 27.70 -5.60 -2.29
C PHE A 234 28.59 -6.61 -1.54
N GLY A 235 29.52 -6.14 -0.70
CA GLY A 235 30.48 -6.98 0.01
C GLY A 235 31.50 -7.64 -0.92
N GLU A 236 31.80 -7.00 -2.06
CA GLU A 236 32.87 -7.45 -2.95
C GLU A 236 34.21 -7.31 -2.22
N ARG A 237 35.03 -8.36 -2.30
CA ARG A 237 36.42 -8.26 -1.86
C ARG A 237 37.14 -7.31 -2.81
N ARG A 238 37.79 -6.27 -2.29
CA ARG A 238 38.75 -5.48 -3.08
C ARG A 238 39.72 -6.46 -3.73
N ARG A 239 39.70 -6.56 -5.07
CA ARG A 239 40.78 -7.20 -5.81
C ARG A 239 42.02 -6.35 -5.53
N SER A 240 42.93 -6.86 -4.72
CA SER A 240 44.30 -6.35 -4.68
C SER A 240 44.82 -6.34 -6.10
N SER A 241 45.20 -5.16 -6.61
CA SER A 241 45.61 -5.04 -8.01
C SER A 241 46.76 -5.99 -8.31
N ARG A 242 46.70 -6.62 -9.48
CA ARG A 242 47.60 -7.71 -9.85
C ARG A 242 48.90 -7.12 -10.39
N GLY A 243 50.03 -7.41 -9.75
CA GLY A 243 51.36 -7.15 -10.31
C GLY A 243 52.08 -5.93 -9.74
N GLY A 244 52.53 -6.03 -8.49
CA GLY A 244 53.59 -5.19 -7.93
C GLY A 244 54.69 -6.08 -7.36
N ASN A 245 55.59 -6.58 -8.20
CA ASN A 245 56.76 -7.34 -7.74
C ASN A 245 57.85 -6.38 -7.25
N THR A 246 57.70 -5.90 -6.02
CA THR A 246 58.77 -5.23 -5.27
C THR A 246 59.08 -6.01 -4.00
N GLN A 247 59.92 -7.04 -4.16
CA GLN A 247 60.78 -7.48 -3.06
C GLN A 247 61.58 -6.27 -2.58
N GLY A 248 61.39 -5.82 -1.34
CA GLY A 248 61.93 -4.53 -0.91
C GLY A 248 61.85 -4.27 0.59
N ARG A 249 62.66 -4.99 1.37
CA ARG A 249 63.05 -4.72 2.77
C ARG A 249 61.94 -4.54 3.82
N GLY A 250 61.95 -5.43 4.80
CA GLY A 250 61.43 -5.10 6.14
C GLY A 250 62.29 -4.00 6.78
N GLY A 251 61.64 -3.13 7.55
CA GLY A 251 62.27 -2.05 8.30
C GLY A 251 61.46 -1.79 9.57
N ASN A 252 61.81 -2.48 10.65
CA ASN A 252 61.25 -2.24 11.99
C ASN A 252 62.03 -1.10 12.65
N THR A 253 61.40 0.04 12.89
CA THR A 253 61.97 1.13 13.71
C THR A 253 60.89 1.91 14.44
N GLN A 254 61.18 2.22 15.71
CA GLN A 254 60.31 2.90 16.68
C GLN A 254 60.51 4.42 16.65
N GLY A 255 59.60 5.16 17.32
CA GLY A 255 59.79 6.56 17.76
C GLY A 255 58.51 7.39 17.54
N ARG A 256 57.70 7.74 18.56
CA ARG A 256 57.88 8.66 19.73
C ARG A 256 57.82 10.16 19.39
N GLY A 257 57.14 10.93 20.26
CA GLY A 257 56.92 12.38 20.18
C GLY A 257 55.42 12.73 20.21
N GLU A 258 54.69 12.61 21.34
CA GLU A 258 54.59 13.56 22.49
C GLU A 258 53.55 14.68 22.32
N SER A 259 52.42 14.55 23.04
CA SER A 259 51.94 15.47 24.12
C SER A 259 51.12 16.66 23.58
N SER A 260 50.04 17.17 24.20
CA SER A 260 49.49 17.15 25.58
C SER A 260 47.96 17.37 25.50
N GLY A 261 47.09 17.29 26.52
CA GLY A 261 47.22 16.97 27.95
C GLY A 261 46.31 17.85 28.83
N ARG A 262 45.24 17.27 29.43
CA ARG A 262 44.24 17.72 30.45
C ARG A 262 42.85 17.17 30.05
N GLY A 263 42.03 16.48 30.86
CA GLY A 263 41.87 16.41 32.33
C GLY A 263 40.75 17.39 32.74
N GLU A 264 39.58 17.04 33.28
CA GLU A 264 39.19 16.17 34.42
C GLU A 264 37.84 15.41 34.13
N SER A 265 37.56 14.17 34.55
CA SER A 265 36.96 13.70 35.84
C SER A 265 35.90 14.63 36.47
N SER A 266 34.72 14.19 36.96
CA SER A 266 34.31 12.87 37.49
C SER A 266 32.77 12.67 37.56
N GLY A 267 32.31 11.42 37.67
CA GLY A 267 30.98 11.09 38.24
C GLY A 267 30.46 9.68 37.89
N ARG A 268 30.34 8.78 38.88
CA ARG A 268 29.63 7.47 38.80
C ARG A 268 28.14 7.71 39.14
N GLY A 269 27.12 6.94 38.78
CA GLY A 269 26.94 5.70 37.99
C GLY A 269 25.42 5.62 37.65
N GLU A 270 24.74 4.49 37.44
CA GLU A 270 25.10 3.10 37.11
C GLU A 270 23.81 2.37 36.66
N GLY A 271 23.88 1.25 35.90
CA GLY A 271 22.66 0.60 35.36
C GLY A 271 22.89 -0.42 34.22
N SER A 272 22.84 -1.70 34.57
CA SER A 272 23.04 -2.89 33.71
C SER A 272 22.20 -2.98 32.43
N GLY A 273 22.80 -3.45 31.32
CA GLY A 273 22.06 -3.78 30.09
C GLY A 273 22.87 -4.29 28.87
N ARG A 274 24.01 -4.97 29.06
CA ARG A 274 24.90 -5.38 27.95
C ARG A 274 24.41 -6.63 27.21
N GLY A 275 23.61 -6.45 26.16
CA GLY A 275 23.45 -7.43 25.08
C GLY A 275 24.63 -7.34 24.09
N GLY A 276 25.62 -8.22 24.23
CA GLY A 276 26.85 -8.17 23.42
C GLY A 276 26.66 -8.59 21.96
N SER A 277 26.70 -7.63 21.03
CA SER A 277 26.82 -7.92 19.59
C SER A 277 28.22 -8.45 19.27
N SER A 278 28.42 -9.76 19.37
CA SER A 278 29.66 -10.40 18.94
C SER A 278 29.71 -10.43 17.41
N SER A 279 30.50 -9.53 16.82
CA SER A 279 30.86 -9.53 15.40
C SER A 279 31.83 -10.69 15.07
N ARG A 280 31.33 -11.93 15.19
CA ARG A 280 32.05 -13.11 14.70
C ARG A 280 32.16 -13.03 13.17
N GLY A 281 33.31 -12.57 12.70
CA GLY A 281 33.66 -12.58 11.29
C GLY A 281 33.61 -14.00 10.75
N SER A 282 32.59 -14.30 9.95
CA SER A 282 32.45 -15.59 9.26
C SER A 282 33.50 -15.68 8.15
N THR A 283 34.64 -16.27 8.47
CA THR A 283 35.62 -16.81 7.52
C THR A 283 35.05 -18.06 6.83
N SER A 284 33.97 -17.90 6.05
CA SER A 284 33.51 -18.97 5.17
C SER A 284 34.37 -19.03 3.90
N SER A 285 35.01 -20.18 3.70
CA SER A 285 35.92 -20.48 2.60
C SER A 285 35.22 -21.03 1.35
N GLY A 286 33.91 -20.77 1.18
CA GLY A 286 33.09 -21.33 0.09
C GLY A 286 31.92 -20.49 -0.42
N GLY A 287 31.72 -19.26 0.08
CA GLY A 287 30.64 -18.36 -0.36
C GLY A 287 31.15 -17.13 -1.11
N GLY A 288 30.38 -16.66 -2.10
CA GLY A 288 30.63 -15.40 -2.81
C GLY A 288 30.41 -14.15 -1.95
N SER A 289 30.30 -12.98 -2.59
CA SER A 289 30.04 -11.72 -1.89
C SER A 289 28.68 -11.73 -1.18
N ARG A 290 28.39 -10.70 -0.36
CA ARG A 290 27.05 -10.56 0.24
C ARG A 290 25.99 -10.52 -0.86
N ALA A 291 26.22 -9.77 -1.92
CA ALA A 291 25.35 -9.75 -3.08
C ALA A 291 25.18 -11.13 -3.71
N ASP A 292 26.22 -11.96 -3.83
CA ASP A 292 26.05 -13.31 -4.40
C ASP A 292 25.12 -14.20 -3.56
N ARG A 293 25.16 -14.10 -2.23
CA ARG A 293 24.21 -14.83 -1.35
C ARG A 293 22.78 -14.30 -1.49
N VAL A 294 22.61 -12.97 -1.51
CA VAL A 294 21.31 -12.32 -1.73
C VAL A 294 20.74 -12.72 -3.09
N LEU A 295 21.54 -12.70 -4.15
CA LEU A 295 21.10 -13.12 -5.49
C LEU A 295 20.79 -14.62 -5.58
N ALA A 296 21.50 -15.48 -4.84
CA ALA A 296 21.17 -16.90 -4.75
C ALA A 296 19.82 -17.12 -4.05
N ALA A 297 19.53 -16.37 -2.98
CA ALA A 297 18.22 -16.39 -2.32
C ALA A 297 17.11 -15.88 -3.27
N LEU A 298 17.33 -14.72 -3.92
CA LEU A 298 16.41 -14.17 -4.92
C LEU A 298 16.21 -15.10 -6.12
N THR A 299 17.21 -15.87 -6.54
CA THR A 299 17.02 -16.87 -7.62
C THR A 299 16.05 -17.99 -7.20
N LYS A 300 15.93 -18.27 -5.89
CA LYS A 300 15.02 -19.28 -5.35
C LYS A 300 13.63 -18.74 -5.01
N SER A 301 13.54 -17.55 -4.41
CA SER A 301 12.26 -16.91 -4.03
C SER A 301 11.63 -16.09 -5.18
N GLN A 302 12.45 -15.74 -6.16
CA GLN A 302 12.09 -14.94 -7.33
C GLN A 302 12.66 -15.54 -8.65
N PRO A 303 12.30 -16.80 -8.98
CA PRO A 303 12.71 -17.46 -10.21
C PRO A 303 12.00 -16.88 -11.44
N LEU A 304 12.58 -17.08 -12.64
CA LEU A 304 11.94 -16.65 -13.89
C LEU A 304 10.55 -17.26 -14.07
N LEU A 305 10.45 -18.58 -13.90
CA LEU A 305 9.19 -19.33 -14.02
C LEU A 305 8.82 -19.79 -12.62
N SER A 306 7.59 -19.50 -12.22
CA SER A 306 7.00 -19.76 -10.90
C SER A 306 5.64 -20.40 -11.11
N GLU A 307 5.19 -21.20 -10.15
CA GLU A 307 3.89 -21.89 -10.23
C GLU A 307 2.74 -20.88 -10.38
N GLU A 308 2.82 -19.73 -9.71
CA GLU A 308 1.84 -18.66 -9.81
C GLU A 308 1.82 -17.99 -11.20
N TRP A 309 2.95 -17.91 -11.88
CA TRP A 309 3.02 -17.38 -13.25
C TRP A 309 2.58 -18.40 -14.30
N GLU A 310 2.97 -19.67 -14.15
CA GLU A 310 2.54 -20.75 -15.04
C GLU A 310 1.02 -20.96 -14.95
N ALA A 311 0.42 -20.90 -13.75
CA ALA A 311 -1.03 -20.92 -13.58
C ALA A 311 -1.71 -19.68 -14.18
N TRP A 312 -1.17 -18.48 -13.91
CA TRP A 312 -1.74 -17.24 -14.44
C TRP A 312 -1.74 -17.18 -15.98
N GLN A 313 -0.72 -17.72 -16.64
CA GLN A 313 -0.66 -17.79 -18.11
C GLN A 313 -1.69 -18.76 -18.73
N ILE A 314 -2.20 -19.73 -17.96
CA ILE A 314 -3.29 -20.63 -18.40
C ILE A 314 -4.64 -19.92 -18.30
N ASP A 315 -4.84 -19.14 -17.24
CA ASP A 315 -6.07 -18.37 -16.99
C ASP A 315 -6.07 -16.97 -17.63
N GLU A 316 -5.04 -16.60 -18.40
CA GLU A 316 -4.93 -15.27 -19.02
C GLU A 316 -6.05 -15.06 -20.05
N ARG A 317 -6.97 -14.15 -19.72
CA ARG A 317 -8.09 -13.77 -20.58
C ARG A 317 -8.49 -12.31 -20.33
N GLU A 318 -9.17 -11.73 -21.30
CA GLU A 318 -9.79 -10.42 -21.13
C GLU A 318 -10.86 -10.46 -20.02
N VAL A 319 -10.81 -9.47 -19.12
CA VAL A 319 -11.78 -9.29 -18.04
C VAL A 319 -12.89 -8.32 -18.48
N PRO A 320 -14.17 -8.68 -18.36
CA PRO A 320 -15.27 -7.75 -18.60
C PRO A 320 -15.37 -6.75 -17.44
N LEU A 321 -14.65 -5.63 -17.52
CA LEU A 321 -14.64 -4.59 -16.47
C LEU A 321 -15.77 -3.56 -16.57
N THR A 322 -16.42 -3.47 -17.74
CA THR A 322 -17.49 -2.50 -18.01
C THR A 322 -18.63 -2.62 -16.99
N GLY A 323 -19.06 -1.48 -16.44
CA GLY A 323 -20.13 -1.40 -15.45
C GLY A 323 -19.86 -0.38 -14.35
N VAL A 324 -20.73 -0.36 -13.35
CA VAL A 324 -20.62 0.50 -12.17
C VAL A 324 -19.96 -0.25 -11.02
N TRP A 325 -19.06 0.45 -10.32
CA TRP A 325 -18.36 -0.03 -9.14
C TRP A 325 -18.57 0.95 -8.00
N THR A 326 -18.85 0.47 -6.79
CA THR A 326 -18.85 1.30 -5.57
C THR A 326 -17.42 1.62 -5.20
N VAL A 327 -17.14 2.89 -4.87
CA VAL A 327 -15.88 3.33 -4.27
C VAL A 327 -16.06 3.38 -2.76
N ILE A 328 -15.17 2.69 -2.04
CA ILE A 328 -14.90 2.94 -0.62
C ILE A 328 -13.43 3.33 -0.54
N GLY A 329 -13.08 4.33 0.26
CA GLY A 329 -11.69 4.73 0.42
C GLY A 329 -11.49 5.67 1.58
N HIS A 330 -10.28 6.22 1.66
CA HIS A 330 -9.90 7.16 2.69
C HIS A 330 -8.81 8.10 2.16
N GLU A 331 -8.95 9.40 2.42
CA GLU A 331 -7.91 10.41 2.16
C GLU A 331 -7.53 11.13 3.45
N VAL A 332 -6.25 11.04 3.81
CA VAL A 332 -5.69 11.73 4.98
C VAL A 332 -5.99 13.23 4.88
N THR A 333 -6.56 13.79 5.95
CA THR A 333 -7.08 15.17 6.11
C THR A 333 -8.40 15.49 5.40
N ARG A 334 -9.07 14.51 4.78
CA ARG A 334 -10.43 14.63 4.21
C ARG A 334 -11.37 13.49 4.65
N GLY A 335 -10.83 12.45 5.28
CA GLY A 335 -11.57 11.34 5.85
C GLY A 335 -12.04 10.30 4.83
N GLU A 336 -13.11 9.61 5.20
CA GLU A 336 -13.70 8.51 4.42
C GLU A 336 -14.22 8.97 3.05
N ILE A 337 -14.05 8.11 2.04
CA ILE A 337 -14.49 8.34 0.67
C ILE A 337 -15.56 7.32 0.32
N ARG A 338 -16.68 7.82 -0.22
CA ARG A 338 -17.82 7.01 -0.66
C ARG A 338 -18.23 7.47 -2.05
N GLY A 339 -18.64 6.55 -2.91
CA GLY A 339 -19.03 6.96 -4.26
C GLY A 339 -19.18 5.83 -5.25
N THR A 340 -19.09 6.18 -6.53
CA THR A 340 -19.03 5.22 -7.63
C THR A 340 -17.97 5.58 -8.65
N VAL A 341 -17.52 4.57 -9.40
CA VAL A 341 -16.85 4.75 -10.68
C VAL A 341 -17.56 3.91 -11.73
N GLU A 342 -17.96 4.55 -12.82
CA GLU A 342 -18.40 3.89 -14.03
C GLU A 342 -17.19 3.64 -14.91
N ILE A 343 -17.03 2.39 -15.36
CA ILE A 343 -15.97 1.96 -16.28
C ILE A 343 -16.62 1.57 -17.61
N SER A 344 -16.12 2.12 -18.71
CA SER A 344 -16.59 1.81 -20.06
C SER A 344 -15.39 1.46 -20.96
N ARG A 345 -15.44 0.32 -21.65
CA ARG A 345 -14.39 -0.06 -22.61
C ARG A 345 -14.35 0.89 -23.81
N THR A 346 -13.16 1.33 -24.19
CA THR A 346 -12.91 2.20 -25.36
C THR A 346 -11.97 1.57 -26.38
N GLY A 347 -11.34 0.45 -26.06
CA GLY A 347 -10.47 -0.29 -26.98
C GLY A 347 -9.99 -1.61 -26.39
N GLU A 348 -8.93 -2.16 -26.95
CA GLU A 348 -8.20 -3.30 -26.38
C GLU A 348 -7.45 -2.84 -25.11
N ASP A 349 -7.72 -3.50 -23.98
CA ASP A 349 -7.23 -3.13 -22.63
C ASP A 349 -7.49 -1.67 -22.17
N ALA A 350 -8.20 -0.87 -22.97
CA ALA A 350 -8.37 0.57 -22.78
C ALA A 350 -9.80 0.93 -22.36
N PHE A 351 -9.92 1.81 -21.37
CA PHE A 351 -11.17 2.17 -20.72
C PHE A 351 -11.30 3.68 -20.50
N LYS A 352 -12.53 4.21 -20.56
CA LYS A 352 -12.92 5.50 -19.97
C LYS A 352 -13.44 5.26 -18.54
N THR A 353 -13.20 6.21 -17.64
CA THR A 353 -13.79 6.22 -16.30
C THR A 353 -14.53 7.52 -15.99
N VAL A 354 -15.62 7.41 -15.23
CA VAL A 354 -16.31 8.55 -14.61
C VAL A 354 -16.47 8.26 -13.12
N TRP A 355 -15.76 9.01 -12.29
CA TRP A 355 -15.79 8.91 -10.83
C TRP A 355 -16.77 9.94 -10.26
N LEU A 356 -17.57 9.54 -9.28
CA LEU A 356 -18.44 10.39 -8.47
C LEU A 356 -18.13 10.10 -7.00
N LEU A 357 -17.48 11.04 -6.32
CA LEU A 357 -16.95 10.86 -4.96
C LEU A 357 -17.58 11.86 -3.98
N GLU A 358 -17.81 11.40 -2.76
CA GLU A 358 -18.17 12.16 -1.56
C GLU A 358 -17.12 11.86 -0.49
N PHE A 359 -16.56 12.90 0.12
CA PHE A 359 -15.53 12.81 1.15
C PHE A 359 -16.11 13.06 2.55
N GLY A 360 -15.37 12.73 3.60
CA GLY A 360 -15.77 12.91 5.00
C GLY A 360 -15.98 14.37 5.39
N ASP A 361 -15.27 15.29 4.74
CA ASP A 361 -15.48 16.74 4.80
C ASP A 361 -16.79 17.22 4.14
N GLY A 362 -17.57 16.32 3.52
CA GLY A 362 -18.81 16.62 2.80
C GLY A 362 -18.62 17.13 1.36
N SER A 363 -17.38 17.33 0.92
CA SER A 363 -17.07 17.75 -0.46
C SER A 363 -17.45 16.65 -1.46
N ARG A 364 -17.90 17.08 -2.65
CA ARG A 364 -18.31 16.19 -3.74
C ARG A 364 -17.54 16.50 -5.01
N VAL A 365 -17.00 15.46 -5.62
CA VAL A 365 -16.04 15.56 -6.73
C VAL A 365 -16.46 14.63 -7.86
N ARG A 366 -16.62 15.19 -9.07
CA ARG A 366 -16.74 14.41 -10.30
C ARG A 366 -15.40 14.42 -11.02
N ARG A 367 -14.87 13.25 -11.39
CA ARG A 367 -13.63 13.13 -12.18
C ARG A 367 -13.86 12.31 -13.43
N GLU A 368 -13.30 12.75 -14.56
CA GLU A 368 -13.32 11.99 -15.80
C GLU A 368 -11.92 11.55 -16.16
N GLY A 369 -11.78 10.29 -16.59
CA GLY A 369 -10.49 9.64 -16.71
C GLY A 369 -10.42 8.56 -17.76
N ARG A 370 -9.26 7.93 -17.80
CA ARG A 370 -8.94 6.80 -18.68
C ARG A 370 -8.05 5.81 -17.96
N GLY A 371 -8.26 4.53 -18.23
CA GLY A 371 -7.51 3.41 -17.68
C GLY A 371 -6.96 2.49 -18.74
N VAL A 372 -5.88 1.80 -18.39
CA VAL A 372 -5.31 0.68 -19.12
C VAL A 372 -5.22 -0.51 -18.17
N MET A 373 -5.69 -1.66 -18.62
CA MET A 373 -5.46 -2.93 -17.94
C MET A 373 -4.15 -3.54 -18.43
N TYR A 374 -3.31 -4.00 -17.52
CA TYR A 374 -2.15 -4.83 -17.85
C TYR A 374 -2.31 -6.22 -17.24
N ALA A 375 -1.89 -7.25 -17.96
CA ALA A 375 -1.82 -8.63 -17.44
C ALA A 375 -3.18 -9.20 -16.96
N GLY A 376 -4.29 -8.63 -17.40
CA GLY A 376 -5.65 -9.00 -16.96
C GLY A 376 -6.03 -8.60 -15.53
N TYR A 377 -5.13 -8.02 -14.72
CA TYR A 377 -5.43 -7.63 -13.34
C TYR A 377 -4.82 -6.29 -12.86
N SER A 378 -3.79 -5.76 -13.52
CA SER A 378 -3.03 -4.59 -13.05
C SER A 378 -3.53 -3.30 -13.72
N TRP A 379 -4.44 -2.59 -13.05
CA TRP A 379 -4.98 -1.31 -13.53
C TRP A 379 -3.99 -0.17 -13.41
N ARG A 380 -3.86 0.65 -14.46
CA ARG A 380 -3.24 1.98 -14.42
C ARG A 380 -4.16 3.00 -15.06
N GLY A 381 -4.58 4.00 -14.29
CA GLY A 381 -5.46 5.06 -14.76
C GLY A 381 -4.97 6.46 -14.47
N ARG A 382 -5.67 7.44 -15.04
CA ARG A 382 -5.56 8.86 -14.66
C ARG A 382 -6.88 9.57 -14.88
N SER A 383 -7.24 10.45 -13.95
CA SER A 383 -8.50 11.21 -13.99
C SER A 383 -8.30 12.67 -13.59
N ARG A 384 -9.10 13.55 -14.20
CA ARG A 384 -9.10 15.00 -14.01
C ARG A 384 -10.45 15.46 -13.45
N PRO A 385 -10.51 16.54 -12.67
CA PRO A 385 -11.78 17.10 -12.21
C PRO A 385 -12.63 17.53 -13.42
N ALA A 386 -13.93 17.28 -13.37
CA ALA A 386 -14.87 17.80 -14.36
C ALA A 386 -15.04 19.33 -14.19
N ALA A 387 -15.50 20.02 -15.24
CA ALA A 387 -15.83 21.44 -15.15
C ALA A 387 -16.89 21.68 -14.04
N GLY A 388 -16.69 22.71 -13.21
CA GLY A 388 -17.55 23.02 -12.07
C GLY A 388 -17.21 22.27 -10.76
N THR A 389 -16.22 21.38 -10.77
CA THR A 389 -15.62 20.81 -9.55
C THR A 389 -14.90 21.91 -8.73
N PRO A 390 -14.85 21.84 -7.38
CA PRO A 390 -14.08 22.77 -6.55
C PRO A 390 -12.64 23.02 -7.02
N GLY A 391 -12.17 24.27 -6.89
CA GLY A 391 -10.93 24.75 -7.51
C GLY A 391 -9.63 24.31 -6.82
N ASP A 392 -9.73 23.67 -5.67
CA ASP A 392 -8.65 23.07 -4.88
C ASP A 392 -8.36 21.61 -5.25
N GLU A 393 -9.23 20.96 -6.03
CA GLU A 393 -9.04 19.59 -6.50
C GLU A 393 -7.80 19.44 -7.43
N PRO A 394 -7.00 18.38 -7.28
CA PRO A 394 -5.81 18.17 -8.10
C PRO A 394 -6.17 18.01 -9.57
N ALA A 395 -5.49 18.77 -10.43
CA ALA A 395 -5.64 18.72 -11.89
C ALA A 395 -5.45 17.32 -12.51
N GLU A 396 -4.75 16.42 -11.82
CA GLU A 396 -4.62 15.01 -12.18
C GLU A 396 -4.44 14.12 -10.95
N LEU A 397 -5.24 13.06 -10.87
CA LEU A 397 -4.94 11.85 -10.10
C LEU A 397 -4.40 10.78 -11.05
N ARG A 398 -3.43 10.00 -10.56
CA ARG A 398 -2.96 8.75 -11.15
C ARG A 398 -3.47 7.59 -10.31
N GLU A 399 -3.88 6.51 -10.94
CA GLU A 399 -4.64 5.42 -10.33
C GLU A 399 -3.84 4.13 -10.48
N VAL A 400 -3.50 3.47 -9.37
CA VAL A 400 -2.72 2.23 -9.35
C VAL A 400 -3.45 1.21 -8.48
N MET A 401 -4.04 0.19 -9.11
CA MET A 401 -4.85 -0.81 -8.41
C MET A 401 -4.62 -2.21 -8.99
N LEU A 402 -4.84 -3.24 -8.17
CA LEU A 402 -4.93 -4.63 -8.62
C LEU A 402 -6.37 -5.13 -8.50
N LEU A 403 -6.85 -5.81 -9.53
CA LEU A 403 -8.10 -6.55 -9.54
C LEU A 403 -7.96 -7.84 -8.71
N SER A 404 -8.99 -8.19 -7.93
CA SER A 404 -9.09 -9.47 -7.22
C SER A 404 -9.21 -10.67 -8.18
N ALA A 405 -8.87 -11.87 -7.71
CA ALA A 405 -8.93 -13.08 -8.54
C ALA A 405 -10.36 -13.48 -8.97
N ASP A 406 -11.37 -13.09 -8.19
CA ASP A 406 -12.80 -13.27 -8.50
C ASP A 406 -13.37 -12.11 -9.35
N TRP A 407 -12.55 -11.12 -9.69
CA TRP A 407 -12.88 -9.94 -10.49
C TRP A 407 -13.97 -9.02 -9.92
N ASN A 408 -14.32 -9.17 -8.64
CA ASN A 408 -15.38 -8.39 -7.99
C ASN A 408 -14.86 -7.18 -7.21
N SER A 409 -13.55 -7.03 -7.04
CA SER A 409 -12.98 -5.84 -6.44
C SER A 409 -11.67 -5.37 -7.08
N PHE A 410 -11.41 -4.07 -7.01
CA PHE A 410 -10.08 -3.50 -7.13
C PHE A 410 -9.60 -3.03 -5.76
N LYS A 411 -8.30 -3.10 -5.52
CA LYS A 411 -7.67 -2.45 -4.36
C LYS A 411 -6.39 -1.73 -4.78
N GLY A 412 -6.19 -0.51 -4.27
CA GLY A 412 -4.94 0.21 -4.43
C GLY A 412 -5.05 1.67 -4.02
N ARG A 413 -4.37 2.55 -4.76
CA ARG A 413 -4.23 3.97 -4.43
C ARG A 413 -4.40 4.88 -5.65
N CYS A 414 -5.07 6.00 -5.44
CA CYS A 414 -5.10 7.12 -6.38
C CYS A 414 -4.30 8.28 -5.79
N PHE A 415 -3.37 8.87 -6.54
CA PHE A 415 -2.43 9.88 -6.00
C PHE A 415 -2.18 11.06 -6.95
N TYR A 416 -1.81 12.20 -6.37
CA TYR A 416 -1.72 13.47 -7.09
C TYR A 416 -0.52 13.41 -8.05
N GLY A 417 -0.74 13.71 -9.34
CA GLY A 417 0.18 13.31 -10.41
C GLY A 417 1.65 13.73 -10.23
N GLY A 418 1.88 14.98 -9.78
CA GLY A 418 3.22 15.53 -9.50
C GLY A 418 3.62 15.57 -8.03
N TYR A 419 2.76 15.10 -7.13
CA TYR A 419 2.85 15.19 -5.67
C TYR A 419 2.37 13.87 -5.07
N SER A 420 3.04 12.77 -5.43
CA SER A 420 2.53 11.42 -5.19
C SER A 420 2.45 11.02 -3.71
N GLU A 421 3.05 11.79 -2.81
CA GLU A 421 2.80 11.72 -1.37
C GLU A 421 1.34 12.02 -1.00
N LEU A 422 0.66 12.87 -1.78
CA LEU A 422 -0.76 13.19 -1.63
C LEU A 422 -1.63 12.22 -2.45
N GLY A 423 -2.79 11.85 -1.92
CA GLY A 423 -3.69 10.88 -2.51
C GLY A 423 -4.60 10.15 -1.52
N MET A 424 -5.39 9.24 -2.07
CA MET A 424 -6.44 8.47 -1.43
C MET A 424 -6.24 6.96 -1.65
N ASP A 425 -6.40 6.18 -0.59
CA ASP A 425 -6.49 4.71 -0.70
C ASP A 425 -7.92 4.32 -1.06
N VAL A 426 -8.08 3.37 -1.99
CA VAL A 426 -9.38 3.00 -2.54
C VAL A 426 -9.54 1.49 -2.71
N THR A 427 -10.76 1.02 -2.42
CA THR A 427 -11.27 -0.29 -2.82
C THR A 427 -12.51 -0.06 -3.67
N LEU A 428 -12.53 -0.66 -4.86
CA LEU A 428 -13.71 -0.66 -5.73
C LEU A 428 -14.43 -1.99 -5.58
N HIS A 429 -15.75 -1.98 -5.55
CA HIS A 429 -16.57 -3.19 -5.54
C HIS A 429 -17.55 -3.22 -6.71
N ARG A 430 -17.50 -4.28 -7.51
CA ARG A 430 -18.37 -4.48 -8.68
C ARG A 430 -19.83 -4.56 -8.24
N HIS A 431 -20.72 -3.86 -8.95
CA HIS A 431 -22.17 -4.01 -8.78
C HIS A 431 -22.62 -5.32 -9.46
N MET A 432 -23.19 -6.23 -8.67
CA MET A 432 -23.58 -7.58 -9.14
C MET A 432 -25.07 -7.73 -9.43
N GLY A 433 -25.84 -6.63 -9.41
CA GLY A 433 -27.31 -6.66 -9.55
C GLY A 433 -28.07 -7.24 -8.35
N ALA A 434 -27.35 -7.60 -7.27
CA ALA A 434 -27.89 -8.13 -6.03
C ALA A 434 -27.58 -7.19 -4.86
N THR A 435 -28.18 -7.42 -3.68
CA THR A 435 -27.86 -6.64 -2.48
C THR A 435 -26.42 -6.88 -2.04
N GLN A 436 -25.66 -5.81 -1.81
CA GLN A 436 -24.28 -5.88 -1.32
C GLN A 436 -24.11 -4.83 -0.21
N ILE A 437 -23.50 -5.20 0.92
CA ILE A 437 -23.13 -4.27 2.00
C ILE A 437 -21.65 -3.94 1.84
N PHE A 438 -21.29 -2.67 2.04
CA PHE A 438 -19.95 -2.14 1.79
C PHE A 438 -19.31 -1.55 3.05
N ALA A 439 -19.99 -0.65 3.78
CA ALA A 439 -19.46 0.02 4.97
C ALA A 439 -20.60 0.46 5.92
N SER A 440 -20.28 0.86 7.15
CA SER A 440 -21.12 1.77 7.95
C SER A 440 -20.58 3.21 7.91
N ASP A 441 -21.41 4.18 8.29
CA ASP A 441 -20.96 5.58 8.31
C ASP A 441 -20.08 5.92 9.51
N GLU A 442 -20.38 5.33 10.68
CA GLU A 442 -19.73 5.55 11.99
C GLU A 442 -19.60 4.22 12.77
N PRO A 443 -18.68 4.11 13.75
CA PRO A 443 -18.68 3.07 14.76
C PRO A 443 -19.79 3.30 15.81
N ALA A 444 -20.20 2.25 16.52
CA ALA A 444 -21.27 2.31 17.54
C ALA A 444 -20.75 2.05 18.96
N ILE A 445 -21.31 2.76 19.94
CA ILE A 445 -20.94 2.65 21.36
C ILE A 445 -21.65 1.45 21.99
N ALA A 446 -20.95 0.71 22.85
CA ALA A 446 -21.48 -0.41 23.62
C ALA A 446 -21.31 -0.20 25.14
N PRO A 447 -22.35 -0.44 25.98
CA PRO A 447 -23.74 -0.68 25.60
C PRO A 447 -24.43 0.57 25.04
N SER A 448 -25.52 0.35 24.31
CA SER A 448 -26.43 1.39 23.86
C SER A 448 -27.85 0.85 23.75
N LYS A 449 -28.83 1.75 23.68
CA LYS A 449 -30.20 1.46 23.31
C LYS A 449 -30.64 2.46 22.25
N ASP A 450 -31.47 2.02 21.31
CA ASP A 450 -32.01 2.85 20.23
C ASP A 450 -30.92 3.57 19.39
N ALA A 451 -29.74 2.94 19.25
CA ALA A 451 -28.59 3.54 18.56
C ALA A 451 -28.71 3.44 17.04
N ALA A 452 -28.42 4.53 16.33
CA ALA A 452 -28.47 4.56 14.87
C ALA A 452 -27.17 4.00 14.24
N VAL A 453 -27.30 2.98 13.39
CA VAL A 453 -26.21 2.43 12.57
C VAL A 453 -26.58 2.61 11.09
N VAL A 454 -25.92 3.55 10.43
CA VAL A 454 -26.14 3.81 9.00
C VAL A 454 -25.26 2.87 8.18
N LEU A 455 -25.86 2.07 7.30
CA LEU A 455 -25.21 1.15 6.39
C LEU A 455 -25.22 1.66 4.95
N ARG A 456 -24.10 1.47 4.26
CA ARG A 456 -23.89 1.78 2.84
C ARG A 456 -23.74 0.48 2.05
N GLY A 457 -24.36 0.44 0.88
CA GLY A 457 -24.48 -0.76 0.08
C GLY A 457 -25.01 -0.47 -1.33
N THR A 458 -25.48 -1.53 -2.00
CA THR A 458 -26.29 -1.47 -3.23
C THR A 458 -27.41 -2.50 -3.13
N GLY A 459 -28.45 -2.34 -3.95
CA GLY A 459 -29.50 -3.33 -4.12
C GLY A 459 -30.36 -3.59 -2.88
N PHE A 460 -30.45 -2.68 -1.90
CA PHE A 460 -31.36 -2.84 -0.77
C PHE A 460 -32.83 -2.79 -1.27
N PRO A 461 -33.61 -3.86 -1.10
CA PRO A 461 -34.96 -3.95 -1.65
C PRO A 461 -35.94 -3.11 -0.81
N ALA A 462 -37.18 -2.93 -1.27
CA ALA A 462 -38.14 -2.02 -0.60
C ALA A 462 -38.73 -2.61 0.70
N ASP A 463 -38.71 -3.94 0.83
CA ASP A 463 -39.27 -4.77 1.89
C ASP A 463 -38.28 -5.09 3.03
N VAL A 464 -37.21 -4.31 3.21
CA VAL A 464 -36.25 -4.55 4.29
C VAL A 464 -36.92 -4.49 5.66
N ALA A 465 -36.65 -5.48 6.50
CA ALA A 465 -37.17 -5.57 7.86
C ALA A 465 -36.04 -5.83 8.88
N PRO A 466 -36.22 -5.54 10.18
CA PRO A 466 -35.15 -5.66 11.18
C PRO A 466 -34.52 -7.05 11.22
N GLN A 467 -35.33 -8.09 11.12
CA GLN A 467 -34.91 -9.50 11.10
C GLN A 467 -34.08 -9.91 9.87
N ASP A 468 -34.04 -9.08 8.82
CA ASP A 468 -33.14 -9.33 7.69
C ASP A 468 -31.67 -9.09 8.04
N PHE A 469 -31.39 -8.28 9.07
CA PHE A 469 -30.04 -7.85 9.42
C PHE A 469 -29.49 -8.61 10.63
N HIS A 470 -28.22 -9.01 10.55
CA HIS A 470 -27.52 -9.66 11.64
C HIS A 470 -26.11 -9.08 11.82
N LEU A 471 -25.88 -8.43 12.97
CA LEU A 471 -24.64 -7.73 13.35
C LEU A 471 -23.79 -8.53 14.35
N GLY A 472 -24.17 -9.78 14.63
CA GLY A 472 -23.50 -10.66 15.59
C GLY A 472 -24.07 -10.60 17.00
N ALA A 473 -23.65 -11.55 17.84
CA ALA A 473 -24.13 -11.66 19.21
C ALA A 473 -23.89 -10.38 20.03
N GLY A 474 -24.89 -10.01 20.83
CA GLY A 474 -24.93 -8.79 21.62
C GLY A 474 -25.49 -7.55 20.90
N VAL A 475 -25.96 -7.68 19.66
CA VAL A 475 -26.62 -6.58 18.91
C VAL A 475 -27.98 -7.04 18.40
N THR A 476 -29.03 -6.33 18.81
CA THR A 476 -30.42 -6.55 18.36
C THR A 476 -30.84 -5.41 17.45
N VAL A 477 -31.30 -5.70 16.24
CA VAL A 477 -31.89 -4.69 15.36
C VAL A 477 -33.36 -4.53 15.72
N THR A 478 -33.75 -3.34 16.18
CA THR A 478 -35.11 -3.05 16.67
C THR A 478 -35.98 -2.39 15.60
N ASP A 479 -35.39 -1.55 14.75
CA ASP A 479 -36.08 -0.91 13.61
C ASP A 479 -35.13 -0.75 12.41
N VAL A 480 -35.70 -0.53 11.21
CA VAL A 480 -34.96 -0.25 9.98
C VAL A 480 -35.65 0.80 9.12
N ARG A 481 -34.91 1.88 8.83
CA ARG A 481 -35.31 2.91 7.88
C ARG A 481 -34.49 2.83 6.60
N ARG A 482 -35.09 2.34 5.53
CA ARG A 482 -34.52 2.45 4.18
C ARG A 482 -34.66 3.86 3.65
N GLU A 483 -33.54 4.49 3.28
CA GLU A 483 -33.55 5.81 2.64
C GLU A 483 -33.59 5.68 1.11
N ASN A 484 -32.84 4.71 0.56
CA ASN A 484 -32.87 4.35 -0.86
C ASN A 484 -32.26 2.95 -1.06
N ASN A 485 -31.98 2.54 -2.31
CA ASN A 485 -31.37 1.24 -2.61
C ASN A 485 -29.87 1.12 -2.28
N THR A 486 -29.21 2.20 -1.82
CA THR A 486 -27.79 2.22 -1.43
C THR A 486 -27.55 2.59 0.04
N LYS A 487 -28.58 3.05 0.76
CA LYS A 487 -28.49 3.48 2.16
C LYS A 487 -29.68 3.01 3.00
N VAL A 488 -29.35 2.37 4.12
CA VAL A 488 -30.29 1.89 5.14
C VAL A 488 -29.77 2.33 6.51
N THR A 489 -30.65 2.84 7.36
CA THR A 489 -30.34 3.19 8.74
C THR A 489 -31.01 2.19 9.67
N LEU A 490 -30.23 1.44 10.44
CA LEU A 490 -30.71 0.53 11.47
C LEU A 490 -30.84 1.26 12.80
N VAL A 491 -31.83 0.90 13.61
CA VAL A 491 -31.87 1.20 15.04
C VAL A 491 -31.49 -0.08 15.78
N VAL A 492 -30.53 0.00 16.71
CA VAL A 492 -29.98 -1.17 17.39
C VAL A 492 -29.83 -0.98 18.90
N ASP A 493 -30.14 -2.05 19.62
CA ASP A 493 -29.80 -2.23 21.03
C ASP A 493 -28.51 -3.05 21.14
N ILE A 494 -27.54 -2.55 21.91
CA ILE A 494 -26.22 -3.16 22.06
C ILE A 494 -26.02 -3.53 23.53
N ALA A 495 -25.91 -4.83 23.78
CA ALA A 495 -25.80 -5.39 25.12
C ALA A 495 -24.48 -5.00 25.82
N LYS A 496 -24.51 -4.95 27.15
CA LYS A 496 -23.36 -4.57 27.99
C LYS A 496 -22.18 -5.54 27.90
N ASP A 497 -22.44 -6.79 27.55
CA ASP A 497 -21.47 -7.87 27.34
C ASP A 497 -21.18 -8.13 25.84
N ALA A 498 -21.69 -7.29 24.94
CA ALA A 498 -21.36 -7.36 23.52
C ALA A 498 -19.85 -7.20 23.32
N LYS A 499 -19.22 -8.18 22.66
CA LYS A 499 -17.79 -8.11 22.32
C LYS A 499 -17.48 -6.87 21.49
N LEU A 500 -16.43 -6.14 21.85
CA LEU A 500 -15.96 -4.96 21.13
C LEU A 500 -15.15 -5.35 19.88
N GLY A 501 -14.84 -4.37 19.03
CA GLY A 501 -14.14 -4.53 17.76
C GLY A 501 -15.07 -4.63 16.55
N ALA A 502 -14.49 -4.96 15.40
CA ALA A 502 -15.18 -5.02 14.12
C ALA A 502 -16.24 -6.14 14.09
N ARG A 503 -17.43 -5.83 13.59
CA ARG A 503 -18.59 -6.71 13.52
C ARG A 503 -19.07 -6.88 12.09
N ARG A 504 -19.32 -8.14 11.73
CA ARG A 504 -19.86 -8.52 10.44
C ARG A 504 -21.33 -8.17 10.35
N VAL A 505 -21.70 -7.45 9.30
CA VAL A 505 -23.09 -7.16 8.95
C VAL A 505 -23.51 -8.11 7.85
N SER A 506 -24.51 -8.95 8.11
CA SER A 506 -25.14 -9.82 7.11
C SER A 506 -26.56 -9.35 6.82
N PHE A 507 -27.03 -9.60 5.59
CA PHE A 507 -28.39 -9.30 5.16
C PHE A 507 -29.01 -10.54 4.50
N ARG A 508 -30.07 -11.10 5.09
CA ARG A 508 -30.67 -12.38 4.67
C ARG A 508 -29.57 -13.46 4.53
N ALA A 509 -29.47 -14.11 3.37
CA ALA A 509 -28.41 -15.09 3.08
C ALA A 509 -27.05 -14.48 2.72
N ILE A 510 -26.95 -13.15 2.55
CA ILE A 510 -25.73 -12.46 2.11
C ILE A 510 -24.83 -12.19 3.32
N ARG A 511 -23.70 -12.89 3.35
CA ARG A 511 -22.62 -12.68 4.33
C ARG A 511 -21.79 -11.46 3.93
N GLY A 512 -22.12 -10.30 4.47
CA GLY A 512 -21.40 -9.04 4.20
C GLY A 512 -20.05 -8.91 4.92
N PRO A 513 -19.43 -7.71 4.85
CA PRO A 513 -18.13 -7.41 5.45
C PRO A 513 -18.25 -7.09 6.94
N GLU A 514 -17.09 -6.96 7.59
CA GLU A 514 -16.95 -6.42 8.95
C GLU A 514 -17.06 -4.89 8.92
N ALA A 515 -18.29 -4.42 8.74
CA ALA A 515 -18.61 -3.03 8.39
C ALA A 515 -18.79 -2.10 9.59
N VAL A 516 -19.14 -2.63 10.77
CA VAL A 516 -19.50 -1.83 11.97
C VAL A 516 -18.52 -2.13 13.09
N THR A 517 -17.86 -1.12 13.64
CA THR A 517 -16.96 -1.28 14.79
C THR A 517 -17.69 -0.94 16.09
N LEU A 518 -17.68 -1.86 17.07
CA LEU A 518 -18.22 -1.61 18.41
C LEU A 518 -17.11 -1.22 19.38
N TYR A 519 -17.31 -0.16 20.17
CA TYR A 519 -16.35 0.33 21.15
C TYR A 519 -17.05 0.78 22.44
N ASP A 520 -16.37 0.75 23.59
CA ASP A 520 -16.94 1.23 24.85
C ASP A 520 -16.51 2.66 25.19
N THR A 521 -15.29 3.05 24.84
CA THR A 521 -14.76 4.42 24.99
C THR A 521 -13.49 4.63 24.15
N VAL A 522 -12.92 5.84 24.21
CA VAL A 522 -11.62 6.19 23.64
C VAL A 522 -10.56 6.20 24.76
N ASP A 523 -9.54 5.37 24.62
CA ASP A 523 -8.48 5.25 25.62
C ASP A 523 -7.40 6.32 25.46
N TYR A 524 -6.98 6.55 24.21
CA TYR A 524 -5.99 7.55 23.81
C TYR A 524 -6.20 7.92 22.33
N ILE A 525 -5.47 8.93 21.85
CA ILE A 525 -5.38 9.23 20.42
C ILE A 525 -3.96 8.92 19.90
N LYS A 526 -3.84 8.57 18.62
CA LYS A 526 -2.56 8.30 17.95
C LYS A 526 -2.46 9.10 16.66
N ILE A 527 -1.30 9.72 16.41
CA ILE A 527 -1.04 10.43 15.16
C ILE A 527 -0.63 9.43 14.08
N THR A 528 -1.21 9.56 12.88
CA THR A 528 -0.81 8.82 11.67
C THR A 528 -0.48 9.81 10.54
N PRO A 529 0.68 9.69 9.86
CA PRO A 529 1.78 8.78 10.18
C PRO A 529 2.43 9.12 11.53
N GLY A 530 2.96 8.12 12.23
CA GLY A 530 3.70 8.35 13.48
C GLY A 530 5.07 8.98 13.23
N GLU A 531 5.68 8.64 12.09
CA GLU A 531 6.92 9.20 11.56
C GLU A 531 6.60 9.81 10.18
N GLY A 532 6.49 11.14 10.11
CA GLY A 532 6.32 11.89 8.88
C GLY A 532 7.64 12.28 8.22
N LEU A 533 7.63 12.43 6.90
CA LEU A 533 8.77 12.82 6.07
C LEU A 533 8.35 13.87 5.04
N SER A 534 8.81 15.10 5.24
CA SER A 534 8.61 16.20 4.30
C SER A 534 9.93 16.66 3.68
N ARG A 535 9.86 17.34 2.53
CA ARG A 535 11.04 17.92 1.87
C ARG A 535 10.80 19.36 1.47
N ILE A 536 11.74 20.23 1.83
CA ILE A 536 11.78 21.60 1.33
C ILE A 536 11.89 21.60 -0.19
N GLY A 537 11.37 22.64 -0.82
CA GLY A 537 11.35 22.76 -2.27
C GLY A 537 11.20 24.20 -2.70
N LYS A 538 11.40 24.47 -3.99
CA LYS A 538 11.15 25.82 -4.54
C LYS A 538 9.71 25.88 -5.05
N GLY A 539 8.91 26.74 -4.43
CA GLY A 539 7.57 27.06 -4.96
C GLY A 539 7.66 27.75 -6.33
N GLY A 540 6.62 27.60 -7.15
CA GLY A 540 6.56 28.22 -8.48
C GLY A 540 7.52 27.58 -9.49
N LYS A 541 8.26 28.41 -10.24
CA LYS A 541 9.12 27.99 -11.39
C LYS A 541 10.39 27.20 -11.01
N GLY A 542 10.50 26.70 -9.78
CA GLY A 542 11.62 25.88 -9.35
C GLY A 542 11.56 24.47 -9.94
N LYS A 543 12.70 23.90 -10.35
CA LYS A 543 12.76 22.53 -10.92
C LYS A 543 12.38 21.42 -9.93
N ILE A 544 12.34 21.71 -8.63
CA ILE A 544 12.06 20.73 -7.58
C ILE A 544 10.94 21.27 -6.69
N PRO A 545 9.77 20.60 -6.68
CA PRO A 545 8.63 20.99 -5.86
C PRO A 545 8.90 20.69 -4.37
N LYS A 546 8.08 21.26 -3.50
CA LYS A 546 7.95 20.81 -2.11
C LYS A 546 7.40 19.38 -2.08
N GLN A 547 7.80 18.58 -1.09
CA GLN A 547 7.11 17.32 -0.75
C GLN A 547 6.35 17.56 0.56
N TYR A 548 5.03 17.52 0.49
CA TYR A 548 4.16 17.81 1.64
C TYR A 548 4.12 16.66 2.65
N GLU A 549 3.50 16.88 3.80
CA GLU A 549 3.13 15.81 4.73
C GLU A 549 1.72 16.07 5.29
N ARG A 550 0.99 15.01 5.64
CA ARG A 550 -0.38 15.09 6.16
C ARG A 550 -0.54 14.20 7.38
N PHE A 551 -1.17 14.72 8.42
CA PHE A 551 -1.38 14.02 9.68
C PHE A 551 -2.85 13.94 10.06
N GLU A 552 -3.22 12.85 10.71
CA GLU A 552 -4.54 12.62 11.32
C GLU A 552 -4.40 12.07 12.74
N ALA A 553 -5.41 12.36 13.57
CA ALA A 553 -5.52 11.80 14.91
C ALA A 553 -6.57 10.68 14.90
N TRP A 554 -6.15 9.46 15.25
CA TRP A 554 -7.05 8.33 15.42
C TRP A 554 -7.38 8.13 16.89
N ALA A 555 -8.66 8.04 17.22
CA ALA A 555 -9.12 7.50 18.49
C ALA A 555 -8.80 5.99 18.56
N MET A 556 -8.24 5.55 19.68
CA MET A 556 -7.73 4.20 19.88
C MET A 556 -8.44 3.53 21.06
N HIS A 557 -8.65 2.22 20.94
CA HIS A 557 -9.08 1.33 22.03
C HIS A 557 -7.92 0.43 22.46
N ARG A 558 -7.73 0.23 23.77
CA ARG A 558 -6.63 -0.52 24.43
C ARG A 558 -6.65 -2.06 24.30
N GLY A 559 -7.25 -2.57 23.22
CA GLY A 559 -7.38 -4.01 22.97
C GLY A 559 -8.11 -4.84 24.07
N PRO A 560 -8.16 -6.17 23.91
CA PRO A 560 -8.57 -7.10 24.96
C PRO A 560 -7.61 -7.20 26.16
N ASP A 561 -6.32 -6.89 26.02
CA ASP A 561 -5.34 -7.05 27.11
C ASP A 561 -5.45 -5.95 28.21
N LYS A 562 -6.24 -4.91 27.94
CA LYS A 562 -6.51 -3.72 28.78
C LYS A 562 -5.29 -2.80 29.03
N LYS A 563 -4.22 -2.88 28.24
CA LYS A 563 -3.05 -2.01 28.35
C LYS A 563 -2.96 -1.07 27.14
N LEU A 564 -2.31 0.07 27.36
CA LEU A 564 -2.10 1.08 26.31
C LEU A 564 -0.81 0.79 25.54
N TYR A 565 -0.81 1.11 24.25
CA TYR A 565 0.35 1.09 23.36
C TYR A 565 0.92 -0.30 23.09
N THR A 566 0.05 -1.32 23.07
CA THR A 566 0.40 -2.71 22.74
C THR A 566 0.07 -3.04 21.28
N ALA A 567 0.13 -4.34 20.94
CA ALA A 567 -0.13 -4.83 19.58
C ALA A 567 -1.62 -5.17 19.33
N ASP A 568 -2.44 -5.31 20.37
CA ASP A 568 -3.88 -5.50 20.26
C ASP A 568 -4.71 -4.21 20.43
N ASP A 569 -4.06 -3.07 20.65
CA ASP A 569 -4.67 -1.74 20.49
C ASP A 569 -5.17 -1.54 19.05
N TRP A 570 -6.39 -1.03 18.87
CA TRP A 570 -7.04 -0.90 17.57
C TRP A 570 -7.70 0.47 17.35
N GLN A 571 -7.78 0.87 16.08
CA GLN A 571 -8.33 2.16 15.62
C GLN A 571 -9.86 2.15 15.65
N ILE A 572 -10.46 3.13 16.33
CA ILE A 572 -11.92 3.32 16.42
C ILE A 572 -12.39 4.18 15.24
N LYS A 573 -11.88 5.42 15.12
CA LYS A 573 -12.14 6.38 14.04
C LYS A 573 -11.13 7.53 14.05
N VAL A 574 -11.06 8.31 12.97
CA VAL A 574 -10.43 9.63 12.96
C VAL A 574 -11.22 10.59 13.86
N VAL A 575 -10.52 11.52 14.51
CA VAL A 575 -11.09 12.57 15.36
C VAL A 575 -10.51 13.94 15.03
N ASP A 576 -11.34 14.97 15.17
CA ASP A 576 -10.90 16.36 15.04
C ASP A 576 -9.87 16.70 16.12
N ALA A 577 -8.78 17.34 15.70
CA ALA A 577 -7.70 17.75 16.58
C ALA A 577 -7.17 19.13 16.21
N LYS A 578 -6.61 19.84 17.18
CA LYS A 578 -5.78 21.03 16.94
C LYS A 578 -4.32 20.64 16.82
N TRP A 579 -3.66 21.18 15.81
CA TRP A 579 -2.33 20.80 15.37
C TRP A 579 -1.31 21.90 15.64
N ARG A 580 -0.10 21.52 16.07
CA ARG A 580 1.06 22.42 16.19
C ARG A 580 2.37 21.67 16.05
N LEU A 581 3.44 22.42 15.82
CA LEU A 581 4.81 21.91 15.89
C LEU A 581 5.42 22.23 17.26
N GLU A 582 6.25 21.32 17.77
CA GLU A 582 7.06 21.51 18.98
C GLU A 582 8.51 21.09 18.70
N GLU A 583 9.47 21.72 19.38
CA GLU A 583 10.90 21.54 19.10
C GLU A 583 11.38 20.12 19.48
N PHE A 584 12.13 19.46 18.60
CA PHE A 584 12.80 18.20 18.91
C PHE A 584 14.25 18.49 19.33
N GLY A 585 14.45 18.90 20.58
CA GLY A 585 15.79 19.29 21.08
C GLY A 585 16.80 18.13 21.13
N ILE A 586 17.71 18.09 20.15
CA ILE A 586 18.93 17.26 20.12
C ILE A 586 20.13 18.10 20.59
N HIS A 587 20.11 19.40 20.31
CA HIS A 587 21.16 20.37 20.61
C HIS A 587 20.62 21.59 21.35
N GLU A 588 21.51 22.29 22.06
CA GLU A 588 21.21 23.48 22.89
C GLU A 588 20.56 24.64 22.09
N TYR A 589 20.77 24.67 20.77
CA TYR A 589 20.35 25.76 19.89
C TYR A 589 19.37 25.30 18.79
N ASP A 590 18.69 24.17 18.99
CA ASP A 590 17.68 23.72 18.03
C ASP A 590 16.51 24.73 18.01
N ASP A 591 16.25 25.22 16.79
CA ASP A 591 15.26 26.23 16.48
C ASP A 591 14.47 25.86 15.21
N ASP A 592 14.43 24.57 14.90
CA ASP A 592 13.91 24.00 13.67
C ASP A 592 12.45 24.42 13.45
N VAL A 593 11.62 24.49 14.50
CA VAL A 593 10.21 24.93 14.39
C VAL A 593 10.07 26.31 13.75
N LYS A 594 11.06 27.21 13.90
CA LYS A 594 11.03 28.56 13.29
C LYS A 594 11.33 28.54 11.78
N TYR A 595 11.87 27.45 11.25
CA TYR A 595 12.44 27.40 9.91
C TYR A 595 11.90 26.28 9.01
N VAL A 596 11.46 25.14 9.56
CA VAL A 596 11.11 23.95 8.75
C VAL A 596 9.88 24.14 7.86
N GLY A 597 8.93 24.98 8.27
CA GLY A 597 7.65 25.16 7.61
C GLY A 597 6.51 25.40 8.60
N GLU A 598 5.28 25.22 8.13
CA GLU A 598 4.06 25.51 8.89
C GLU A 598 3.11 24.31 8.82
N ILE A 599 2.45 23.98 9.93
CA ILE A 599 1.33 23.03 9.97
C ILE A 599 0.02 23.79 10.10
N ASN A 600 -0.98 23.42 9.29
CA ASN A 600 -2.32 23.95 9.44
C ASN A 600 -2.93 23.45 10.76
N ALA A 601 -3.33 24.38 11.62
CA ALA A 601 -3.80 24.10 12.98
C ALA A 601 -5.11 23.31 13.06
N ASP A 602 -5.89 23.27 11.97
CA ASP A 602 -7.20 22.61 11.91
C ASP A 602 -7.15 21.29 11.13
N THR A 603 -6.34 21.20 10.07
CA THR A 603 -6.33 20.04 9.16
C THR A 603 -5.13 19.10 9.31
N GLY A 604 -4.09 19.48 10.05
CA GLY A 604 -2.87 18.66 10.16
C GLY A 604 -2.04 18.60 8.87
N PHE A 605 -2.34 19.43 7.87
CA PHE A 605 -1.56 19.53 6.64
C PHE A 605 -0.27 20.34 6.87
N PHE A 606 0.89 19.73 6.64
CA PHE A 606 2.20 20.39 6.78
C PHE A 606 2.76 20.87 5.44
N THR A 607 3.10 22.16 5.39
CA THR A 607 3.78 22.81 4.26
C THR A 607 5.23 23.10 4.64
N PRO A 608 6.23 22.43 4.04
CA PRO A 608 7.63 22.73 4.30
C PRO A 608 8.02 24.11 3.77
N ALA A 609 9.10 24.66 4.30
CA ALA A 609 9.70 25.92 3.87
C ALA A 609 10.38 25.82 2.48
N ILE A 610 11.02 26.91 2.07
CA ILE A 610 11.71 27.01 0.78
C ILE A 610 13.09 26.32 0.82
N ASP A 611 13.47 25.68 -0.30
CA ASP A 611 14.80 25.06 -0.48
C ASP A 611 15.93 26.09 -0.68
N GLY A 612 17.10 25.74 -0.15
CA GLY A 612 18.36 26.49 -0.27
C GLY A 612 18.92 27.02 1.07
N PRO A 613 20.20 27.45 1.08
CA PRO A 613 20.84 28.04 2.26
C PRO A 613 20.08 29.26 2.78
N ASN A 614 19.77 29.28 4.08
CA ASN A 614 19.04 30.39 4.71
C ASN A 614 19.98 31.22 5.59
N PRO A 615 20.30 32.49 5.23
CA PRO A 615 21.16 33.36 6.02
C PRO A 615 20.69 33.69 7.44
N LYS A 616 19.41 33.40 7.77
CA LYS A 616 18.88 33.53 9.13
C LYS A 616 19.20 32.33 10.03
N ARG A 617 19.66 31.22 9.46
CA ARG A 617 20.08 30.03 10.22
C ARG A 617 21.59 30.01 10.45
N ARG A 618 21.99 29.36 11.54
CA ARG A 618 23.40 29.10 11.84
C ARG A 618 24.09 28.43 10.65
N TRP A 619 25.28 28.90 10.30
CA TRP A 619 26.08 28.43 9.15
C TRP A 619 25.37 28.52 7.78
N ASN A 620 24.34 29.36 7.65
CA ASN A 620 23.47 29.43 6.46
C ASN A 620 22.79 28.08 6.14
N ALA A 621 22.49 27.26 7.16
CA ALA A 621 21.85 25.96 6.97
C ALA A 621 20.53 26.07 6.18
N ASN A 622 20.17 24.97 5.50
CA ASN A 622 18.87 24.87 4.83
C ASN A 622 17.72 24.90 5.87
N ASN A 623 16.50 25.11 5.39
CA ASN A 623 15.27 25.03 6.19
C ASN A 623 14.83 23.58 6.49
N ILE A 624 15.80 22.72 6.81
CA ILE A 624 15.61 21.33 7.26
C ILE A 624 15.57 21.29 8.78
N GLY A 625 15.07 20.19 9.34
CA GLY A 625 15.04 20.04 10.78
C GLY A 625 14.25 18.82 11.24
N ASN A 626 14.27 18.60 12.54
CA ASN A 626 13.47 17.59 13.20
C ASN A 626 12.48 18.27 14.16
N VAL A 627 11.20 17.94 14.07
CA VAL A 627 10.17 18.53 14.93
C VAL A 627 9.18 17.49 15.39
N TYR A 628 8.61 17.72 16.57
CA TYR A 628 7.42 17.00 17.00
C TYR A 628 6.18 17.62 16.35
N VAL A 629 5.27 16.76 15.91
CA VAL A 629 3.91 17.14 15.52
C VAL A 629 2.99 16.78 16.68
N VAL A 630 2.20 17.73 17.17
CA VAL A 630 1.31 17.51 18.31
C VAL A 630 -0.13 17.73 17.91
N ALA A 631 -0.96 16.74 18.23
CA ALA A 631 -2.41 16.74 18.06
C ALA A 631 -3.08 16.83 19.43
N GLU A 632 -4.07 17.71 19.55
CA GLU A 632 -4.86 17.90 20.77
C GLU A 632 -6.36 17.83 20.42
N ALA A 633 -7.02 16.75 20.85
CA ALA A 633 -8.42 16.47 20.55
C ALA A 633 -9.26 16.57 21.83
N LYS A 634 -10.34 17.35 21.80
CA LYS A 634 -11.31 17.48 22.90
C LYS A 634 -12.59 16.76 22.48
N MET A 635 -13.04 15.79 23.27
CA MET A 635 -14.16 14.94 22.88
C MET A 635 -14.94 14.45 24.11
N THR A 636 -16.24 14.23 23.91
CA THR A 636 -17.10 13.54 24.88
C THR A 636 -16.91 12.04 24.73
N VAL A 637 -16.55 11.36 25.81
CA VAL A 637 -16.30 9.91 25.84
C VAL A 637 -17.13 9.22 26.90
N ALA A 638 -17.49 7.96 26.65
CA ALA A 638 -18.13 7.13 27.64
C ALA A 638 -17.17 6.77 28.79
N VAL A 639 -17.65 6.81 30.02
CA VAL A 639 -16.89 6.45 31.22
C VAL A 639 -17.07 4.96 31.47
N ARG A 640 -15.99 4.19 31.42
CA ARG A 640 -16.05 2.77 31.82
C ARG A 640 -16.40 2.68 33.31
N PRO A 641 -17.35 1.82 33.70
CA PRO A 641 -17.53 1.47 35.10
C PRO A 641 -16.20 0.96 35.68
N PRO A 642 -15.87 1.26 36.95
CA PRO A 642 -14.69 0.69 37.58
C PRO A 642 -14.80 -0.85 37.54
N ASP A 643 -13.70 -1.52 37.16
CA ASP A 643 -13.63 -2.98 37.24
C ASP A 643 -14.06 -3.42 38.65
N PRO A 644 -14.97 -4.41 38.79
CA PRO A 644 -15.44 -4.83 40.10
C PRO A 644 -14.23 -5.25 40.92
N LYS A 645 -14.04 -4.61 42.09
CA LYS A 645 -12.95 -4.95 43.01
C LYS A 645 -12.98 -6.46 43.18
N LYS A 646 -11.85 -7.14 42.89
CA LYS A 646 -11.66 -8.53 43.26
C LYS A 646 -11.92 -8.60 44.76
N VAL A 647 -13.07 -9.17 45.15
CA VAL A 647 -13.29 -9.61 46.51
C VAL A 647 -12.25 -10.70 46.70
N GLU A 648 -11.22 -10.41 47.48
CA GLU A 648 -10.31 -11.46 47.94
C GLU A 648 -11.18 -12.48 48.66
N ALA A 649 -11.21 -13.71 48.15
CA ALA A 649 -11.95 -14.77 48.80
C ALA A 649 -11.43 -14.86 50.25
N PRO A 650 -12.31 -14.89 51.27
CA PRO A 650 -11.86 -15.06 52.63
C PRO A 650 -11.00 -16.32 52.69
N LYS A 651 -9.81 -16.21 53.30
CA LYS A 651 -8.94 -17.37 53.48
C LYS A 651 -9.74 -18.47 54.17
N ALA A 652 -9.81 -19.63 53.53
CA ALA A 652 -10.48 -20.78 54.12
C ALA A 652 -9.69 -21.21 55.37
N GLU A 653 -10.24 -20.93 56.54
CA GLU A 653 -9.85 -21.61 57.77
C GLU A 653 -10.36 -23.06 57.70
N ALA A 654 -9.55 -23.99 58.21
CA ALA A 654 -9.87 -25.41 58.19
C ALA A 654 -11.00 -25.74 59.19
N PRO A 655 -11.84 -26.75 58.92
CA PRO A 655 -12.95 -27.08 59.80
C PRO A 655 -12.47 -27.90 61.00
N GLU A 656 -12.74 -27.42 62.20
CA GLU A 656 -12.93 -28.28 63.37
C GLU A 656 -14.41 -28.25 63.76
N GLY A 657 -14.99 -29.44 63.98
CA GLY A 657 -16.43 -29.62 64.17
C GLY A 657 -16.87 -29.54 65.63
N GLY A 658 -18.17 -29.36 65.84
CA GLY A 658 -18.81 -29.41 67.16
C GLY A 658 -20.33 -29.38 67.02
N ALA A 659 -21.01 -30.41 67.53
CA ALA A 659 -22.46 -30.60 67.40
C ALA A 659 -23.29 -29.59 68.21
N GLY A 660 -24.54 -29.38 67.80
CA GLY A 660 -25.56 -28.65 68.57
C GLY A 660 -26.94 -28.73 67.91
N GLU A 661 -27.92 -29.28 68.62
CA GLU A 661 -29.32 -29.43 68.19
C GLU A 661 -30.10 -28.11 68.29
N GLY A 662 -31.28 -27.99 67.65
CA GLY A 662 -32.29 -27.04 68.18
C GLY A 662 -33.32 -26.39 67.23
N ASN A 663 -34.38 -27.13 66.93
CA ASN A 663 -35.78 -26.63 66.93
C ASN A 663 -36.31 -25.67 65.82
N GLN A 664 -37.64 -25.55 65.83
CA GLN A 664 -38.57 -25.09 64.80
C GLN A 664 -38.78 -23.56 64.76
N GLY A 665 -39.32 -23.06 63.64
CA GLY A 665 -39.90 -21.71 63.56
C GLY A 665 -40.47 -21.38 62.18
N GLY A 666 -41.76 -21.62 61.95
CA GLY A 666 -42.44 -21.24 60.71
C GLY A 666 -42.85 -19.76 60.70
N GLY A 667 -42.89 -19.15 59.51
CA GLY A 667 -43.31 -17.76 59.32
C GLY A 667 -43.70 -17.46 57.88
N SER A 668 -44.98 -17.61 57.55
CA SER A 668 -45.54 -17.17 56.26
C SER A 668 -45.76 -15.65 56.30
N GLY A 669 -45.27 -14.92 55.29
CA GLY A 669 -45.42 -13.48 55.16
C GLY A 669 -45.78 -13.10 53.74
N ASN A 670 -47.08 -12.92 53.48
CA ASN A 670 -47.61 -12.57 52.15
C ASN A 670 -47.69 -11.03 52.04
N GLY A 671 -47.13 -10.44 50.98
CA GLY A 671 -47.13 -8.99 50.76
C GLY A 671 -47.18 -8.65 49.27
N GLY A 672 -48.21 -7.92 48.86
CA GLY A 672 -48.56 -7.69 47.45
C GLY A 672 -47.67 -6.69 46.69
N PRO A 673 -47.90 -6.53 45.37
CA PRO A 673 -47.03 -5.75 44.50
C PRO A 673 -47.24 -4.25 44.69
N SER A 674 -46.17 -3.54 45.07
CA SER A 674 -46.12 -2.08 44.94
C SER A 674 -45.65 -1.71 43.54
N ALA A 675 -46.42 -0.90 42.83
CA ALA A 675 -46.07 -0.40 41.51
C ALA A 675 -44.92 0.62 41.63
N ALA A 676 -43.70 0.18 41.36
CA ALA A 676 -42.56 1.07 41.24
C ALA A 676 -42.65 1.85 39.93
N THR A 677 -42.95 3.15 40.02
CA THR A 677 -42.82 4.10 38.92
C THR A 677 -41.42 3.99 38.33
N ALA A 678 -41.31 3.80 37.01
CA ALA A 678 -40.01 3.72 36.36
C ALA A 678 -39.23 5.03 36.59
N PRO A 679 -38.02 4.99 37.16
CA PRO A 679 -37.18 6.16 37.22
C PRO A 679 -36.77 6.56 35.80
N ASP A 680 -36.78 7.85 35.53
CA ASP A 680 -36.39 8.43 34.25
C ASP A 680 -35.01 7.92 33.84
N ALA A 681 -34.94 7.25 32.69
CA ALA A 681 -33.77 6.47 32.32
C ALA A 681 -32.65 7.39 31.81
N GLY A 682 -31.84 7.88 32.75
CA GLY A 682 -30.58 8.54 32.44
C GLY A 682 -29.71 7.71 31.48
N PRO A 683 -28.80 8.34 30.73
CA PRO A 683 -28.06 7.67 29.66
C PRO A 683 -27.38 6.40 30.18
N LEU A 684 -27.55 5.29 29.44
CA LEU A 684 -27.10 3.95 29.82
C LEU A 684 -25.59 3.84 30.08
N VAL A 685 -24.82 4.83 29.61
CA VAL A 685 -23.41 5.01 29.90
C VAL A 685 -23.19 6.46 30.32
N ALA A 686 -22.55 6.69 31.46
CA ALA A 686 -22.11 8.02 31.86
C ALA A 686 -21.05 8.54 30.87
N VAL A 687 -21.05 9.84 30.57
CA VAL A 687 -20.08 10.45 29.66
C VAL A 687 -19.29 11.57 30.35
N GLU A 688 -18.04 11.75 29.96
CA GLU A 688 -17.17 12.84 30.40
C GLU A 688 -16.57 13.57 29.19
N GLU A 689 -16.27 14.85 29.35
CA GLU A 689 -15.48 15.60 28.38
C GLU A 689 -13.99 15.45 28.71
N LYS A 690 -13.19 15.00 27.73
CA LYS A 690 -11.78 14.69 27.94
C LYS A 690 -10.91 15.26 26.82
N THR A 691 -9.79 15.87 27.21
CA THR A 691 -8.74 16.32 26.29
C THR A 691 -7.68 15.25 26.15
N PHE A 692 -7.49 14.76 24.94
CA PHE A 692 -6.44 13.83 24.57
C PHE A 692 -5.32 14.57 23.85
N LYS A 693 -4.08 14.18 24.11
CA LYS A 693 -2.90 14.71 23.41
C LYS A 693 -2.07 13.55 22.89
N ALA A 694 -1.57 13.68 21.66
CA ALA A 694 -0.60 12.77 21.09
C ALA A 694 0.51 13.56 20.38
N ARG A 695 1.63 12.87 20.19
CA ARG A 695 2.84 13.42 19.60
C ARG A 695 3.38 12.42 18.59
N GLY A 696 3.58 12.90 17.37
CA GLY A 696 4.27 12.23 16.27
C GLY A 696 5.58 12.96 15.98
N HIS A 697 6.33 12.44 15.02
CA HIS A 697 7.65 12.93 14.66
C HIS A 697 7.65 13.33 13.19
N LEU A 698 8.27 14.45 12.83
CA LEU A 698 8.37 14.93 11.45
C LEU A 698 9.81 15.31 11.13
N LEU A 699 10.41 14.55 10.22
CA LEU A 699 11.69 14.90 9.62
C LEU A 699 11.47 15.75 8.37
N VAL A 700 12.01 16.96 8.36
CA VAL A 700 12.02 17.84 7.19
C VAL A 700 13.43 17.87 6.63
N THR A 701 13.60 17.45 5.37
CA THR A 701 14.93 17.27 4.75
C THR A 701 15.03 17.92 3.38
N VAL A 702 16.23 17.90 2.78
CA VAL A 702 16.43 18.37 1.40
C VAL A 702 15.78 17.41 0.40
N PRO A 703 15.45 17.88 -0.81
CA PRO A 703 15.22 17.00 -1.94
C PRO A 703 16.36 16.01 -2.13
N LEU A 704 16.03 14.76 -2.49
CA LEU A 704 16.98 13.98 -3.26
C LEU A 704 17.07 14.66 -4.63
N TYR A 705 18.15 15.39 -4.89
CA TYR A 705 18.39 16.14 -6.16
C TYR A 705 18.50 15.24 -7.41
N VAL A 706 18.08 13.98 -7.33
CA VAL A 706 18.12 12.97 -8.39
C VAL A 706 16.69 12.59 -8.79
N MET A 707 16.02 13.53 -9.48
CA MET A 707 14.70 13.32 -10.09
C MET A 707 14.82 12.35 -11.28
N TRP A 708 14.82 11.04 -11.02
CA TRP A 708 14.88 10.03 -12.08
C TRP A 708 13.64 10.01 -13.01
N GLU A 709 12.54 10.64 -12.59
CA GLU A 709 11.19 10.35 -13.12
C GLU A 709 10.50 11.50 -13.85
N ARG A 710 10.71 12.76 -13.44
CA ARG A 710 10.32 13.92 -14.27
C ARG A 710 11.36 14.12 -15.38
N TYR A 711 11.09 13.50 -16.50
CA TYR A 711 11.25 14.17 -17.78
C TYR A 711 9.83 14.31 -18.34
N ASP A 712 9.39 15.54 -18.59
CA ASP A 712 8.17 15.77 -19.35
C ASP A 712 8.47 15.40 -20.81
N TRP A 713 7.69 14.45 -21.34
CA TRP A 713 7.82 13.95 -22.70
C TRP A 713 7.11 14.86 -23.71
N ASP A 714 6.21 15.74 -23.26
CA ASP A 714 5.35 16.58 -24.10
C ASP A 714 6.09 17.83 -24.69
N HIS A 715 7.43 17.87 -24.63
CA HIS A 715 8.26 19.01 -25.06
C HIS A 715 9.53 18.64 -25.85
N ARG A 716 9.54 17.50 -26.55
CA ARG A 716 10.45 17.22 -27.66
C ARG A 716 9.72 16.50 -28.78
#